data_AF-A0A6G0ACG3-F1
#
_entry.id   AF-A0A6G0ACG3-F1
#
_cell.length_a   1.000
_cell.length_b   1.000
_cell.length_c   1.000
_cell.angle_alpha   90.00
_cell.angle_beta   90.00
_cell.angle_gamma   90.00
#
_symmetry.space_group_name_H-M   'P 1'
#
loop_
_entity.id
_entity.type
_entity.pdbx_description
1 polymer ?
#
loop_
_entity_poly.entity_id
_entity_poly.type
_entity_poly.pdbx_seq_one_letter_code
_entity_poly.pdbx_strand_id
1 'polypeptide(L)'
;MYYNTIFLNAAGTGNFGSSGIYHSNSTNPTTATLDMRDNIVVNLSTASGTGKTVAFRRSAANVNLNNYSTVSNNNCFYSGIPSASNVIFFDGTNFDQTIDDFKIRVAPRESSSITENVPFVNVSSTPYNLHVQTSVATQTESGGTPVTSPVNISIDYDSDTRNISTPDIGADEFNGISIDITAPSIIYTLLDPTTSTANRTLTNVAINDQSGVNVTPGFAPRIYFRRTTDNNTYVDNTPSTNGWKYVETANTSSPFEFTINYSLLFGGTGVVMGDVIQYFVVAQDNASPVNVAINSGDFSSPPLSVNLTPSAFPITGTINSYYIITILSGTVTVGTGGDYTSLSGQEGLFNAFNGNIVAGNVTVEVISDLTETGEVPLNQWTEQGAGNYTLTIRPNAAVNRTISGTFKGGLFRLTGADRVTIDGRYNSSGNYLTFINNKDTNNTATFQLISLGAGQGCSDITIRNCNIKAGINSVANVFGIFGGSSTGSLSTGNAGGADFDNISIIENKIYNTRNGVWIRGTSSDQMTNLLVSGNIIGADLVSESITEYGIYIGYVNAPQVINNEVYNMFFDGSKWPIYFVANVNNAVVSKNKIHSIKQPGTTGYNSTGIYFSSGTNCFDNQIDNNMIYDLSTYGNTSMYLYGIRIAGGSNYKIYYNSVSITDTVANPAANLPSACLYISTAAINIDIRNNIFLNTRVGNTPKNYAIHSPNTTTFQNINYNDYWTTGSVIGYFGADVANLNDWRTAIGQDLNSISDDPHFTSETNLHINPSFSTVCDIGVPIAGVTTDIDGDVRSVTTPDIGADEYNCGTSTFQLSVNVSDGWNMVSVPGTNPDGMGVANWWPGRVGDVYKYAGGYQTITTATPGVGYWMKNNGAQTYNTGDEWPAGGLQVVAHTPLTGAIGWNMIGGYEIAATASLVTTVPSGLQSGPIYKYSGGYSAAATIDPGFGYWIKLTGAGQIIIPESFAKDSKPVEYFPENWGRIVITDAAGVTTDIDGDVRSVT
;
A
#
# COMPACT_ATOMS: atom_id res chain seq x y z
N MET A 1 37.72 0.67 49.30
CA MET A 1 37.64 1.40 50.58
C MET A 1 36.80 0.55 51.49
N TYR A 2 37.40 0.03 52.55
CA TYR A 2 36.76 -0.94 53.44
C TYR A 2 36.98 -0.49 54.87
N TYR A 3 35.94 -0.51 55.71
CA TYR A 3 36.08 -0.27 57.15
C TYR A 3 36.77 1.04 57.53
N ASN A 4 36.57 2.13 56.77
CA ASN A 4 37.13 3.42 57.13
C ASN A 4 36.16 4.21 58.00
N THR A 5 36.65 4.90 59.02
CA THR A 5 35.88 5.87 59.80
C THR A 5 36.41 7.28 59.52
N ILE A 6 35.56 8.13 58.96
CA ILE A 6 35.90 9.49 58.53
C ILE A 6 34.98 10.47 59.27
N PHE A 7 35.59 11.45 59.95
CA PHE A 7 34.87 12.53 60.62
C PHE A 7 35.39 13.91 60.15
N LEU A 8 34.48 14.78 59.72
CA LEU A 8 34.78 16.19 59.41
C LEU A 8 33.84 17.11 60.18
N ASN A 9 34.37 18.18 60.77
CA ASN A 9 33.59 19.23 61.44
C ASN A 9 34.27 20.59 61.28
N ALA A 10 34.42 21.03 60.03
CA ALA A 10 35.04 22.31 59.71
C ALA A 10 34.00 23.41 59.49
N ALA A 11 34.35 24.66 59.78
CA ALA A 11 33.57 25.83 59.40
C ALA A 11 34.43 26.77 58.54
N GLY A 12 33.87 27.28 57.45
CA GLY A 12 34.57 28.18 56.52
C GLY A 12 33.76 29.44 56.21
N THR A 13 34.45 30.50 55.75
CA THR A 13 33.84 31.73 55.24
C THR A 13 33.77 31.72 53.71
N GLY A 14 32.92 32.57 53.11
CA GLY A 14 32.76 32.66 51.65
C GLY A 14 31.94 31.50 51.06
N ASN A 15 32.34 30.97 49.89
CA ASN A 15 31.67 29.83 49.26
C ASN A 15 32.31 28.50 49.69
N PHE A 16 32.05 28.08 50.94
CA PHE A 16 32.68 26.92 51.55
C PHE A 16 31.79 25.68 51.47
N GLY A 17 32.37 24.55 51.04
CA GLY A 17 31.77 23.23 51.11
C GLY A 17 32.82 22.16 51.39
N SER A 18 32.38 20.99 51.82
CA SER A 18 33.24 19.87 52.22
C SER A 18 32.75 18.56 51.62
N SER A 19 33.61 17.55 51.59
CA SER A 19 33.28 16.20 51.12
C SER A 19 34.00 15.18 51.98
N GLY A 20 33.27 14.21 52.52
CA GLY A 20 33.87 13.09 53.22
C GLY A 20 34.68 12.23 52.28
N ILE A 21 34.07 11.85 51.16
CA ILE A 21 34.72 11.11 50.07
C ILE A 21 34.51 11.89 48.77
N TYR A 22 35.57 12.00 47.95
CA TYR A 22 35.51 12.53 46.59
C TYR A 22 36.00 11.47 45.61
N HIS A 23 35.18 11.14 44.61
CA HIS A 23 35.48 10.12 43.61
C HIS A 23 35.34 10.65 42.18
N SER A 24 36.37 10.43 41.37
CA SER A 24 36.38 10.87 39.97
C SER A 24 35.52 9.95 39.10
N ASN A 25 34.59 10.53 38.35
CA ASN A 25 33.76 9.81 37.37
C ASN A 25 34.60 9.31 36.18
N SER A 26 34.30 8.11 35.68
CA SER A 26 34.87 7.53 34.46
C SER A 26 33.81 6.70 33.73
N THR A 27 33.76 6.82 32.41
CA THR A 27 32.92 5.95 31.56
C THR A 27 33.49 4.54 31.41
N ASN A 28 34.78 4.36 31.63
CA ASN A 28 35.45 3.05 31.65
C ASN A 28 35.37 2.44 33.07
N PRO A 29 34.66 1.31 33.27
CA PRO A 29 34.42 0.69 34.58
C PRO A 29 35.69 0.41 35.40
N THR A 30 36.81 0.12 34.75
CA THR A 30 38.07 -0.31 35.41
C THR A 30 38.98 0.86 35.81
N THR A 31 38.68 2.07 35.36
CA THR A 31 39.49 3.26 35.68
C THR A 31 39.01 3.88 36.98
N ALA A 32 39.90 3.89 37.98
CA ALA A 32 39.60 4.36 39.34
C ALA A 32 38.33 3.71 39.92
N THR A 33 38.16 2.40 39.73
CA THR A 33 37.01 1.66 40.26
C THR A 33 36.94 1.82 41.77
N LEU A 34 35.82 2.33 42.28
CA LEU A 34 35.56 2.43 43.71
C LEU A 34 34.67 1.27 44.14
N ASP A 35 35.24 0.33 44.88
CA ASP A 35 34.50 -0.62 45.72
C ASP A 35 34.53 -0.07 47.15
N MET A 36 33.36 0.28 47.68
CA MET A 36 33.21 0.95 48.96
C MET A 36 32.24 0.16 49.85
N ARG A 37 32.78 -0.53 50.86
CA ARG A 37 31.97 -1.32 51.80
C ARG A 37 32.33 -1.01 53.24
N ASP A 38 31.32 -1.01 54.12
CA ASP A 38 31.49 -0.93 55.57
C ASP A 38 32.22 0.32 56.07
N ASN A 39 32.05 1.48 55.42
CA ASN A 39 32.70 2.74 55.84
C ASN A 39 31.75 3.64 56.62
N ILE A 40 32.22 4.30 57.68
CA ILE A 40 31.54 5.43 58.33
C ILE A 40 32.06 6.74 57.75
N VAL A 41 31.16 7.59 57.28
CA VAL A 41 31.45 8.94 56.77
C VAL A 41 30.51 9.95 57.42
N VAL A 42 31.02 10.63 58.46
CA VAL A 42 30.31 11.68 59.19
C VAL A 42 30.92 13.03 58.83
N ASN A 43 30.17 13.86 58.10
CA ASN A 43 30.57 15.22 57.75
C ASN A 43 29.62 16.23 58.36
N LEU A 44 29.99 16.77 59.52
CA LEU A 44 29.27 17.82 60.25
C LEU A 44 29.80 19.22 59.95
N SER A 45 30.58 19.38 58.88
CA SER A 45 31.10 20.70 58.50
C SER A 45 29.95 21.68 58.22
N THR A 46 30.16 22.96 58.52
CA THR A 46 29.19 24.02 58.24
C THR A 46 29.48 24.65 56.88
N ALA A 47 28.63 24.37 55.88
CA ALA A 47 28.71 25.00 54.56
C ALA A 47 28.36 26.50 54.60
N SER A 48 28.88 27.26 53.63
CA SER A 48 28.58 28.69 53.46
C SER A 48 28.43 29.05 51.98
N GLY A 49 27.61 30.06 51.66
CA GLY A 49 27.30 30.43 50.28
C GLY A 49 26.52 29.34 49.53
N THR A 50 27.01 28.94 48.36
CA THR A 50 26.44 27.84 47.54
C THR A 50 27.14 26.49 47.77
N GLY A 51 28.14 26.45 48.66
CA GLY A 51 28.83 25.24 49.02
C GLY A 51 27.91 24.24 49.73
N LYS A 52 28.31 22.97 49.70
CA LYS A 52 27.56 21.86 50.32
C LYS A 52 28.47 21.04 51.22
N THR A 53 27.92 20.58 52.33
CA THR A 53 28.45 19.54 53.20
C THR A 53 27.99 18.21 52.64
N VAL A 54 28.94 17.41 52.13
CA VAL A 54 28.64 16.19 51.37
C VAL A 54 29.28 14.98 52.02
N ALA A 55 28.56 13.87 52.16
CA ALA A 55 29.16 12.60 52.59
C ALA A 55 29.95 11.97 51.43
N PHE A 56 29.31 11.74 50.28
CA PHE A 56 29.93 11.21 49.07
C PHE A 56 29.77 12.13 47.85
N ARG A 57 30.89 12.63 47.31
CA ARG A 57 30.91 13.53 46.15
C ARG A 57 31.50 12.84 44.91
N ARG A 58 30.87 13.05 43.75
CA ARG A 58 31.44 12.69 42.44
C ARG A 58 31.82 13.92 41.62
N SER A 59 32.75 13.74 40.69
CA SER A 59 33.35 14.84 39.91
C SER A 59 32.52 15.38 38.74
N ALA A 60 31.42 14.72 38.35
CA ALA A 60 30.58 15.12 37.22
C ALA A 60 29.16 14.54 37.30
N ALA A 61 28.21 15.23 36.66
CA ALA A 61 26.78 14.89 36.65
C ALA A 61 26.51 13.43 36.24
N ASN A 62 25.64 12.78 37.01
CA ASN A 62 25.49 11.35 37.08
C ASN A 62 24.69 10.73 35.92
N VAL A 63 25.33 10.57 34.75
CA VAL A 63 24.84 9.68 33.67
C VAL A 63 25.58 8.34 33.62
N ASN A 64 26.65 8.16 34.40
CA ASN A 64 27.45 6.95 34.33
C ASN A 64 28.03 6.55 35.72
N LEU A 65 27.60 5.39 36.23
CA LEU A 65 28.07 4.77 37.49
C LEU A 65 29.05 3.61 37.24
N ASN A 66 29.60 3.48 36.04
CA ASN A 66 30.40 2.31 35.63
C ASN A 66 31.61 2.05 36.53
N ASN A 67 32.29 3.10 36.98
CA ASN A 67 33.45 2.96 37.86
C ASN A 67 33.11 3.03 39.36
N TYR A 68 31.83 3.01 39.72
CA TYR A 68 31.38 2.74 41.08
C TYR A 68 30.92 1.28 41.13
N SER A 69 31.60 0.45 41.91
CA SER A 69 31.40 -1.00 41.93
C SER A 69 30.00 -1.35 42.37
N THR A 70 29.37 -2.32 41.70
CA THR A 70 28.03 -2.84 42.04
C THR A 70 27.98 -3.56 43.39
N VAL A 71 29.13 -3.96 43.94
CA VAL A 71 29.20 -4.59 45.28
C VAL A 71 29.33 -3.58 46.43
N SER A 72 29.43 -2.29 46.14
CA SER A 72 29.52 -1.26 47.18
C SER A 72 28.24 -1.22 48.01
N ASN A 73 28.36 -1.35 49.34
CA ASN A 73 27.23 -1.49 50.24
C ASN A 73 27.59 -1.27 51.72
N ASN A 74 26.60 -1.29 52.62
CA ASN A 74 26.80 -1.30 54.09
C ASN A 74 27.62 -0.12 54.63
N ASN A 75 27.56 1.05 53.98
CA ASN A 75 28.24 2.26 54.45
C ASN A 75 27.30 3.12 55.31
N CYS A 76 27.84 3.85 56.29
CA CYS A 76 27.12 4.88 57.03
C CYS A 76 27.48 6.27 56.49
N PHE A 77 26.54 6.94 55.84
CA PHE A 77 26.72 8.31 55.34
C PHE A 77 25.89 9.29 56.16
N TYR A 78 26.53 10.30 56.73
CA TYR A 78 25.84 11.34 57.47
C TYR A 78 26.46 12.71 57.20
N SER A 79 25.60 13.68 56.86
CA SER A 79 26.02 15.04 56.52
C SER A 79 25.28 16.12 57.33
N GLY A 80 24.72 15.73 58.48
CA GLY A 80 23.82 16.58 59.28
C GLY A 80 22.34 16.40 58.91
N ILE A 81 21.47 17.25 59.45
CA ILE A 81 20.03 17.24 59.14
C ILE A 81 19.85 17.50 57.63
N PRO A 82 19.11 16.63 56.90
CA PRO A 82 18.89 16.77 55.46
C PRO A 82 18.43 18.17 55.06
N SER A 83 19.16 18.80 54.15
CA SER A 83 18.80 20.11 53.59
C SER A 83 19.52 20.33 52.26
N ALA A 84 19.20 21.41 51.55
CA ALA A 84 19.91 21.75 50.31
C ALA A 84 21.44 21.96 50.51
N SER A 85 21.89 22.21 51.74
CA SER A 85 23.30 22.40 52.10
C SER A 85 23.95 21.15 52.70
N ASN A 86 23.15 20.20 53.22
CA ASN A 86 23.59 18.97 53.88
C ASN A 86 23.06 17.77 53.09
N VAL A 87 23.92 17.14 52.31
CA VAL A 87 23.52 16.14 51.32
C VAL A 87 24.36 14.87 51.46
N ILE A 88 23.71 13.71 51.33
CA ILE A 88 24.38 12.42 51.29
C ILE A 88 25.26 12.34 50.04
N PHE A 89 24.69 12.72 48.89
CA PHE A 89 25.36 12.66 47.59
C PHE A 89 25.33 13.98 46.84
N PHE A 90 26.41 14.29 46.12
CA PHE A 90 26.48 15.39 45.17
C PHE A 90 27.42 15.07 44.01
N ASP A 91 26.97 15.28 42.77
CA ASP A 91 27.77 14.99 41.56
C ASP A 91 28.31 16.24 40.84
N GLY A 92 28.11 17.42 41.44
CA GLY A 92 28.42 18.71 40.84
C GLY A 92 27.21 19.39 40.17
N THR A 93 26.10 18.68 39.95
CA THR A 93 24.84 19.20 39.39
C THR A 93 23.62 18.77 40.21
N ASN A 94 23.47 17.47 40.45
CA ASN A 94 22.39 16.84 41.21
C ASN A 94 22.86 16.47 42.62
N PHE A 95 21.94 16.48 43.58
CA PHE A 95 22.20 16.07 44.96
C PHE A 95 21.03 15.29 45.55
N ASP A 96 21.35 14.43 46.52
CA ASP A 96 20.40 13.65 47.31
C ASP A 96 20.54 14.04 48.78
N GLN A 97 19.45 14.49 49.40
CA GLN A 97 19.48 14.94 50.80
C GLN A 97 19.39 13.77 51.77
N THR A 98 18.66 12.72 51.39
CA THR A 98 18.40 11.54 52.24
C THR A 98 19.16 10.32 51.73
N ILE A 99 19.30 9.30 52.58
CA ILE A 99 19.92 8.03 52.19
C ILE A 99 19.05 7.28 51.17
N ASP A 100 17.73 7.38 51.27
CA ASP A 100 16.80 6.68 50.38
C ASP A 100 16.86 7.23 48.95
N ASP A 101 16.90 8.57 48.80
CA ASP A 101 17.12 9.21 47.49
C ASP A 101 18.43 8.74 46.84
N PHE A 102 19.49 8.62 47.66
CA PHE A 102 20.78 8.15 47.20
C PHE A 102 20.72 6.68 46.76
N LYS A 103 20.12 5.78 47.55
CA LYS A 103 19.92 4.36 47.21
C LYS A 103 19.21 4.18 45.87
N ILE A 104 18.14 4.94 45.64
CA ILE A 104 17.40 4.94 44.38
C ILE A 104 18.33 5.35 43.22
N ARG A 105 19.13 6.41 43.41
CA ARG A 105 20.05 6.92 42.38
C ARG A 105 21.13 5.91 41.99
N VAL A 106 21.65 5.13 42.95
CA VAL A 106 22.82 4.26 42.71
C VAL A 106 22.51 2.77 42.58
N ALA A 107 21.24 2.39 42.63
CA ALA A 107 20.76 1.02 42.50
C ALA A 107 21.48 0.25 41.37
N PRO A 108 21.93 -1.00 41.62
CA PRO A 108 21.68 -1.83 42.80
C PRO A 108 22.66 -1.61 43.99
N ARG A 109 23.49 -0.56 43.98
CA ARG A 109 24.50 -0.30 45.03
C ARG A 109 23.87 0.25 46.29
N GLU A 110 24.59 0.17 47.40
CA GLU A 110 24.28 0.87 48.66
C GLU A 110 22.92 0.49 49.27
N SER A 111 22.31 -0.63 48.85
CA SER A 111 20.98 -1.05 49.29
C SER A 111 20.86 -1.20 50.81
N SER A 112 21.93 -1.62 51.48
CA SER A 112 22.05 -1.82 52.93
C SER A 112 22.80 -0.68 53.62
N SER A 113 23.15 0.39 52.91
CA SER A 113 23.81 1.54 53.52
C SER A 113 22.83 2.36 54.37
N ILE A 114 23.33 3.00 55.41
CA ILE A 114 22.54 3.67 56.45
C ILE A 114 22.94 5.14 56.57
N THR A 115 22.14 5.90 57.33
CA THR A 115 22.51 7.25 57.75
C THR A 115 22.34 7.39 59.25
N GLU A 116 23.42 7.79 59.92
CA GLU A 116 23.44 7.97 61.37
C GLU A 116 24.53 8.95 61.79
N ASN A 117 24.22 9.80 62.77
CA ASN A 117 25.25 10.53 63.49
C ASN A 117 25.91 9.61 64.53
N VAL A 118 26.92 8.85 64.09
CA VAL A 118 27.55 7.79 64.91
C VAL A 118 28.03 8.35 66.26
N PRO A 119 27.70 7.69 67.40
CA PRO A 119 28.05 8.18 68.73
C PRO A 119 29.52 7.91 69.06
N PHE A 120 30.43 8.76 68.59
CA PHE A 120 31.87 8.63 68.87
C PHE A 120 32.24 9.04 70.32
N VAL A 121 33.28 8.42 70.88
CA VAL A 121 33.76 8.68 72.25
C VAL A 121 34.16 10.15 72.46
N ASN A 122 34.95 10.76 71.56
CA ASN A 122 35.32 12.17 71.65
C ASN A 122 35.65 12.81 70.29
N VAL A 123 34.76 13.64 69.77
CA VAL A 123 34.98 14.43 68.54
C VAL A 123 35.19 15.93 68.79
N SER A 124 35.19 16.36 70.06
CA SER A 124 35.07 17.77 70.42
C SER A 124 36.40 18.46 70.72
N SER A 125 37.41 17.70 71.18
CA SER A 125 38.69 18.26 71.62
C SER A 125 39.82 17.24 71.48
N THR A 126 41.06 17.72 71.35
CA THR A 126 42.25 16.86 71.23
C THR A 126 42.65 16.27 72.59
N PRO A 127 43.02 14.97 72.68
CA PRO A 127 43.07 14.02 71.57
C PRO A 127 41.67 13.53 71.16
N TYR A 128 41.39 13.58 69.85
CA TYR A 128 40.15 13.04 69.30
C TYR A 128 40.13 11.52 69.38
N ASN A 129 38.94 10.94 69.56
CA ASN A 129 38.71 9.51 69.63
C ASN A 129 37.43 9.14 68.84
N LEU A 130 37.62 8.40 67.73
CA LEU A 130 36.55 7.93 66.84
C LEU A 130 36.12 6.48 67.10
N HIS A 131 36.49 5.88 68.24
CA HIS A 131 35.84 4.66 68.70
C HIS A 131 34.35 4.92 68.95
N VAL A 132 33.52 3.91 68.74
CA VAL A 132 32.07 4.01 68.92
C VAL A 132 31.71 3.79 70.40
N GLN A 133 30.76 4.57 70.93
CA GLN A 133 30.31 4.44 72.32
C GLN A 133 29.45 3.18 72.49
N THR A 134 29.99 2.16 73.16
CA THR A 134 29.31 0.87 73.39
C THR A 134 28.03 0.92 74.24
N SER A 135 27.77 2.05 74.93
CA SER A 135 26.58 2.24 75.78
C SER A 135 25.42 2.96 75.10
N VAL A 136 25.60 3.39 73.84
CA VAL A 136 24.58 4.09 73.05
C VAL A 136 24.20 3.20 71.87
N ALA A 137 22.91 3.03 71.64
CA ALA A 137 22.43 2.22 70.53
C ALA A 137 22.83 2.86 69.19
N THR A 138 23.35 2.06 68.27
CA THR A 138 23.90 2.52 66.98
C THR A 138 23.61 1.49 65.88
N GLN A 139 23.33 1.94 64.66
CA GLN A 139 23.12 1.05 63.50
C GLN A 139 24.45 0.51 62.96
N THR A 140 25.58 1.08 63.40
CA THR A 140 26.92 0.61 63.00
C THR A 140 27.34 -0.68 63.69
N GLU A 141 26.73 -1.01 64.84
CA GLU A 141 26.93 -2.27 65.56
C GLU A 141 26.34 -3.43 64.77
N SER A 142 27.18 -4.38 64.37
CA SER A 142 26.83 -5.55 63.55
C SER A 142 26.10 -5.21 62.24
N GLY A 143 26.29 -3.99 61.72
CA GLY A 143 25.65 -3.48 60.50
C GLY A 143 26.43 -3.74 59.20
N GLY A 144 27.67 -4.22 59.32
CA GLY A 144 28.57 -4.46 58.19
C GLY A 144 28.42 -5.84 57.57
N THR A 145 29.15 -6.07 56.48
CA THR A 145 29.29 -7.37 55.82
C THR A 145 30.76 -7.80 55.76
N PRO A 146 31.10 -9.09 55.95
CA PRO A 146 32.49 -9.54 55.86
C PRO A 146 33.14 -9.22 54.50
N VAL A 147 34.16 -8.37 54.50
CA VAL A 147 35.01 -8.12 53.32
C VAL A 147 36.12 -9.17 53.23
N THR A 148 35.87 -10.21 52.43
CA THR A 148 36.83 -11.31 52.17
C THR A 148 37.53 -11.20 50.80
N SER A 149 37.05 -10.32 49.94
CA SER A 149 37.57 -10.04 48.59
C SER A 149 37.33 -8.56 48.28
N PRO A 150 38.22 -7.85 47.54
CA PRO A 150 39.46 -8.33 46.94
C PRO A 150 40.61 -8.52 47.95
N VAL A 151 40.44 -8.05 49.18
CA VAL A 151 41.37 -8.23 50.29
C VAL A 151 40.59 -8.75 51.48
N ASN A 152 41.13 -9.73 52.20
CA ASN A 152 40.54 -10.24 53.44
C ASN A 152 40.97 -9.34 54.61
N ILE A 153 40.01 -8.68 55.25
CA ILE A 153 40.24 -7.80 56.41
C ILE A 153 39.55 -8.42 57.62
N SER A 154 40.31 -9.17 58.41
CA SER A 154 39.79 -9.96 59.54
C SER A 154 40.05 -9.34 60.91
N ILE A 155 40.82 -8.26 60.97
CA ILE A 155 41.08 -7.50 62.19
C ILE A 155 40.82 -6.01 61.94
N ASP A 156 40.51 -5.29 62.99
CA ASP A 156 40.15 -3.88 62.96
C ASP A 156 41.36 -2.95 63.28
N TYR A 157 41.11 -1.69 63.62
CA TYR A 157 42.14 -0.71 63.97
C TYR A 157 42.93 -1.06 65.25
N ASP A 158 42.27 -1.66 66.25
CA ASP A 158 42.86 -2.01 67.55
C ASP A 158 43.37 -3.46 67.61
N SER A 159 43.32 -4.16 66.46
CA SER A 159 43.68 -5.57 66.28
C SER A 159 42.67 -6.56 66.87
N ASP A 160 41.45 -6.11 67.15
CA ASP A 160 40.32 -6.96 67.50
C ASP A 160 39.85 -7.74 66.27
N THR A 161 39.41 -8.98 66.50
CA THR A 161 38.95 -9.86 65.42
C THR A 161 37.55 -9.46 65.01
N ARG A 162 37.38 -9.19 63.72
CA ARG A 162 36.07 -8.86 63.15
C ARG A 162 35.13 -10.05 63.18
N ASN A 163 33.86 -9.79 63.45
CA ASN A 163 32.81 -10.80 63.42
C ASN A 163 32.73 -11.41 62.01
N ILE A 164 32.68 -12.74 61.95
CA ILE A 164 32.76 -13.50 60.70
C ILE A 164 31.51 -13.40 59.83
N SER A 165 30.39 -12.92 60.38
CA SER A 165 29.10 -12.82 59.69
C SER A 165 28.53 -11.40 59.69
N THR A 166 28.77 -10.65 60.76
CA THR A 166 28.16 -9.34 61.00
C THR A 166 29.19 -8.40 61.64
N PRO A 167 30.27 -8.05 60.92
CA PRO A 167 31.26 -7.09 61.43
C PRO A 167 30.61 -5.71 61.61
N ASP A 168 31.27 -4.84 62.36
CA ASP A 168 30.80 -3.47 62.52
C ASP A 168 31.11 -2.62 61.28
N ILE A 169 30.25 -1.65 60.99
CA ILE A 169 30.53 -0.63 59.97
C ILE A 169 31.61 0.30 60.54
N GLY A 170 32.69 0.51 59.79
CA GLY A 170 33.79 1.41 60.17
C GLY A 170 35.04 0.68 60.70
N ALA A 171 36.00 1.47 61.16
CA ALA A 171 37.35 1.01 61.48
C ALA A 171 37.48 0.25 62.81
N ASP A 172 36.55 0.48 63.73
CA ASP A 172 36.48 -0.07 65.09
C ASP A 172 35.52 -1.26 65.10
N GLU A 173 35.94 -2.40 65.63
CA GLU A 173 35.10 -3.57 65.91
C GLU A 173 34.82 -3.61 67.43
N PHE A 174 33.56 -3.49 67.80
CA PHE A 174 33.13 -3.31 69.18
C PHE A 174 31.97 -4.25 69.54
N ASN A 175 31.54 -4.21 70.79
CA ASN A 175 30.38 -4.97 71.27
C ASN A 175 29.47 -4.00 72.02
N GLY A 176 28.62 -3.33 71.25
CA GLY A 176 27.70 -2.28 71.67
C GLY A 176 26.24 -2.72 71.73
N ILE A 177 25.35 -1.75 71.59
CA ILE A 177 23.90 -1.97 71.52
C ILE A 177 23.47 -1.73 70.08
N SER A 178 22.91 -2.74 69.40
CA SER A 178 22.38 -2.58 68.05
C SER A 178 21.00 -1.91 68.04
N ILE A 179 20.71 -1.16 66.97
CA ILE A 179 19.37 -0.66 66.65
C ILE A 179 19.08 -0.94 65.18
N ASP A 180 17.85 -1.36 64.90
CA ASP A 180 17.35 -1.57 63.53
C ASP A 180 16.15 -0.66 63.29
N ILE A 181 16.30 0.25 62.33
CA ILE A 181 15.26 1.18 61.88
C ILE A 181 14.97 1.04 60.38
N THR A 182 15.60 0.07 59.72
CA THR A 182 15.47 -0.14 58.27
C THR A 182 14.37 -1.17 58.05
N ALA A 183 13.43 -0.88 57.16
CA ALA A 183 12.40 -1.85 56.81
C ALA A 183 12.94 -2.96 55.89
N PRO A 184 12.30 -4.15 55.85
CA PRO A 184 12.75 -5.26 55.02
C PRO A 184 12.90 -4.90 53.53
N SER A 185 13.98 -5.35 52.90
CA SER A 185 14.14 -5.27 51.45
C SER A 185 13.31 -6.36 50.76
N ILE A 186 12.57 -6.03 49.69
CA ILE A 186 11.72 -6.98 48.96
C ILE A 186 12.08 -6.95 47.47
N ILE A 187 12.55 -8.08 46.92
CA ILE A 187 13.01 -8.20 45.53
C ILE A 187 12.40 -9.44 44.88
N TYR A 188 11.80 -9.28 43.70
CA TYR A 188 11.27 -10.39 42.90
C TYR A 188 11.13 -10.01 41.42
N THR A 189 11.01 -11.01 40.55
CA THR A 189 10.67 -10.82 39.13
C THR A 189 9.16 -10.64 38.97
N LEU A 190 8.73 -9.63 38.19
CA LEU A 190 7.31 -9.37 37.97
C LEU A 190 6.62 -10.53 37.23
N LEU A 191 5.31 -10.66 37.44
CA LEU A 191 4.49 -11.65 36.74
C LEU A 191 4.21 -11.19 35.32
N ASP A 192 4.54 -11.99 34.32
CA ASP A 192 4.23 -11.71 32.91
C ASP A 192 2.73 -11.86 32.61
N PRO A 193 2.16 -11.19 31.59
CA PRO A 193 0.80 -11.46 31.11
C PRO A 193 0.53 -12.97 30.84
N THR A 194 -0.73 -13.41 30.99
CA THR A 194 -1.08 -14.84 30.83
C THR A 194 -2.46 -15.05 30.23
N THR A 195 -2.67 -16.17 29.52
CA THR A 195 -4.01 -16.63 29.10
C THR A 195 -4.69 -17.51 30.16
N SER A 196 -4.02 -17.79 31.28
CA SER A 196 -4.59 -18.62 32.35
C SER A 196 -5.51 -17.80 33.26
N THR A 197 -6.73 -18.29 33.49
CA THR A 197 -7.64 -17.77 34.52
C THR A 197 -7.47 -18.48 35.87
N ALA A 198 -6.53 -19.42 35.98
CA ALA A 198 -6.19 -20.08 37.23
C ALA A 198 -5.28 -19.22 38.10
N ASN A 199 -5.33 -19.46 39.41
CA ASN A 199 -4.47 -18.79 40.40
C ASN A 199 -3.00 -18.77 39.98
N ARG A 200 -2.31 -17.69 40.32
CA ARG A 200 -0.90 -17.49 39.96
C ARG A 200 0.01 -17.43 41.16
N THR A 201 1.16 -18.06 41.05
CA THR A 201 2.18 -18.05 42.10
C THR A 201 3.32 -17.11 41.73
N LEU A 202 3.58 -16.13 42.60
CA LEU A 202 4.80 -15.33 42.61
C LEU A 202 5.85 -16.09 43.40
N THR A 203 6.90 -16.55 42.73
CA THR A 203 7.97 -17.37 43.31
C THR A 203 9.26 -16.57 43.49
N ASN A 204 10.22 -17.12 44.24
CA ASN A 204 11.54 -16.54 44.45
C ASN A 204 11.51 -15.10 45.00
N VAL A 205 10.58 -14.78 45.91
CA VAL A 205 10.50 -13.46 46.52
C VAL A 205 11.53 -13.34 47.63
N ALA A 206 12.67 -12.74 47.32
CA ALA A 206 13.74 -12.52 48.28
C ALA A 206 13.35 -11.35 49.21
N ILE A 207 13.15 -11.67 50.49
CA ILE A 207 12.90 -10.67 51.53
C ILE A 207 13.98 -10.81 52.59
N ASN A 208 14.78 -9.77 52.77
CA ASN A 208 15.91 -9.79 53.69
C ASN A 208 15.93 -8.54 54.55
N ASP A 209 16.30 -8.71 55.82
CA ASP A 209 16.31 -7.68 56.83
C ASP A 209 17.37 -8.00 57.91
N GLN A 210 17.92 -7.00 58.60
CA GLN A 210 18.98 -7.15 59.60
C GLN A 210 18.47 -7.82 60.89
N SER A 211 17.35 -7.37 61.44
CA SER A 211 16.70 -8.02 62.59
C SER A 211 15.95 -9.31 62.18
N GLY A 212 15.90 -9.58 60.88
CA GLY A 212 15.25 -10.74 60.28
C GLY A 212 13.78 -10.47 60.00
N VAL A 213 13.20 -11.25 59.09
CA VAL A 213 11.81 -11.09 58.67
C VAL A 213 10.89 -11.80 59.66
N ASN A 214 9.78 -11.16 60.04
CA ASN A 214 8.77 -11.82 60.87
C ASN A 214 8.00 -12.85 60.05
N VAL A 215 8.04 -14.11 60.47
CA VAL A 215 7.36 -15.24 59.79
C VAL A 215 6.27 -15.87 60.66
N THR A 216 5.90 -15.23 61.76
CA THR A 216 4.84 -15.71 62.64
C THR A 216 3.49 -15.62 61.93
N PRO A 217 2.63 -16.66 61.95
CA PRO A 217 1.31 -16.59 61.32
C PRO A 217 0.52 -15.35 61.75
N GLY A 218 -0.06 -14.63 60.79
CA GLY A 218 -0.71 -13.33 60.98
C GLY A 218 0.21 -12.10 60.84
N PHE A 219 1.53 -12.32 60.89
CA PHE A 219 2.59 -11.31 60.75
C PHE A 219 3.61 -11.65 59.66
N ALA A 220 3.48 -12.82 59.03
CA ALA A 220 4.30 -13.24 57.92
C ALA A 220 4.08 -12.35 56.68
N PRO A 221 5.04 -12.26 55.75
CA PRO A 221 4.89 -11.48 54.53
C PRO A 221 3.58 -11.79 53.78
N ARG A 222 3.05 -10.78 53.07
CA ARG A 222 1.78 -10.89 52.34
C ARG A 222 1.89 -10.30 50.94
N ILE A 223 1.23 -10.94 49.98
CA ILE A 223 0.90 -10.31 48.70
C ILE A 223 -0.51 -9.73 48.78
N TYR A 224 -0.67 -8.45 48.44
CA TYR A 224 -1.96 -7.82 48.24
C TYR A 224 -2.25 -7.72 46.74
N PHE A 225 -3.51 -7.95 46.34
CA PHE A 225 -3.93 -7.93 44.94
C PHE A 225 -5.38 -7.46 44.76
N ARG A 226 -5.71 -6.93 43.58
CA ARG A 226 -7.07 -6.57 43.14
C ARG A 226 -7.17 -6.52 41.62
N ARG A 227 -8.38 -6.54 41.04
CA ARG A 227 -8.56 -6.05 39.67
C ARG A 227 -8.48 -4.52 39.66
N THR A 228 -8.05 -3.93 38.57
CA THR A 228 -8.09 -2.46 38.41
C THR A 228 -9.50 -1.88 38.51
N THR A 229 -10.52 -2.68 38.16
CA THR A 229 -11.95 -2.38 38.28
C THR A 229 -12.51 -2.51 39.71
N ASP A 230 -11.83 -3.22 40.60
CA ASP A 230 -12.15 -3.27 42.02
C ASP A 230 -11.66 -1.97 42.71
N ASN A 231 -12.26 -1.56 43.83
CA ASN A 231 -11.91 -0.31 44.51
C ASN A 231 -10.47 -0.32 45.07
N ASN A 232 -9.80 0.84 45.06
CA ASN A 232 -8.49 1.02 45.71
C ASN A 232 -8.66 1.29 47.23
N THR A 233 -9.34 0.39 47.93
CA THR A 233 -9.63 0.44 49.37
C THR A 233 -9.48 -0.95 49.97
N TYR A 234 -9.29 -1.05 51.29
CA TYR A 234 -9.29 -2.33 51.99
C TYR A 234 -10.38 -2.35 53.06
N VAL A 235 -11.15 -3.44 53.11
CA VAL A 235 -12.26 -3.63 54.08
C VAL A 235 -12.03 -4.92 54.87
N ASP A 236 -12.00 -6.05 54.16
CA ASP A 236 -11.65 -7.37 54.69
C ASP A 236 -11.05 -8.26 53.59
N ASN A 237 -10.60 -9.45 53.97
CA ASN A 237 -10.04 -10.44 53.06
C ASN A 237 -11.08 -11.51 52.63
N THR A 238 -12.32 -11.09 52.36
CA THR A 238 -13.39 -11.96 51.84
C THR A 238 -13.84 -11.52 50.45
N PRO A 239 -14.37 -12.43 49.60
CA PRO A 239 -14.89 -12.05 48.29
C PRO A 239 -16.18 -11.20 48.35
N SER A 240 -16.78 -11.03 49.54
CA SER A 240 -18.04 -10.30 49.68
C SER A 240 -17.90 -8.78 49.65
N THR A 241 -16.68 -8.26 49.88
CA THR A 241 -16.40 -6.82 49.92
C THR A 241 -15.49 -6.41 48.77
N ASN A 242 -15.76 -5.24 48.19
CA ASN A 242 -14.96 -4.69 47.09
C ASN A 242 -13.67 -4.04 47.64
N GLY A 243 -12.52 -4.37 47.07
CA GLY A 243 -11.23 -3.82 47.50
C GLY A 243 -10.05 -4.76 47.31
N TRP A 244 -8.92 -4.36 47.87
CA TRP A 244 -7.71 -5.18 47.98
C TRP A 244 -7.96 -6.46 48.78
N LYS A 245 -7.32 -7.54 48.35
CA LYS A 245 -7.30 -8.87 49.00
C LYS A 245 -5.86 -9.28 49.23
N TYR A 246 -5.61 -10.20 50.14
CA TYR A 246 -4.25 -10.66 50.40
C TYR A 246 -4.14 -12.17 50.60
N VAL A 247 -2.94 -12.68 50.32
CA VAL A 247 -2.52 -14.02 50.73
C VAL A 247 -1.23 -13.90 51.51
N GLU A 248 -1.18 -14.58 52.65
CA GLU A 248 0.00 -14.71 53.49
C GLU A 248 0.84 -15.90 53.00
N THR A 249 2.16 -15.77 53.03
CA THR A 249 3.06 -16.87 52.66
C THR A 249 3.00 -18.01 53.70
N ALA A 250 3.19 -19.24 53.24
CA ALA A 250 3.36 -20.41 54.11
C ALA A 250 4.84 -20.73 54.38
N ASN A 251 5.77 -20.11 53.65
CA ASN A 251 7.20 -20.32 53.84
C ASN A 251 7.67 -19.64 55.13
N THR A 252 8.61 -20.26 55.83
CA THR A 252 9.18 -19.75 57.08
C THR A 252 10.55 -19.10 56.90
N SER A 253 11.01 -18.93 55.66
CA SER A 253 12.31 -18.34 55.31
C SER A 253 12.30 -17.80 53.88
N SER A 254 13.10 -16.77 53.63
CA SER A 254 13.39 -16.23 52.30
C SER A 254 14.19 -17.23 51.44
N PRO A 255 13.92 -17.37 50.13
CA PRO A 255 12.88 -16.67 49.38
C PRO A 255 11.48 -17.23 49.64
N PHE A 256 10.49 -16.33 49.66
CA PHE A 256 9.08 -16.63 49.88
C PHE A 256 8.34 -16.91 48.58
N GLU A 257 7.21 -17.61 48.67
CA GLU A 257 6.26 -17.78 47.59
C GLU A 257 4.86 -17.32 48.00
N PHE A 258 4.12 -16.75 47.05
CA PHE A 258 2.76 -16.28 47.26
C PHE A 258 1.86 -16.73 46.12
N THR A 259 0.74 -17.38 46.43
CA THR A 259 -0.27 -17.73 45.42
C THR A 259 -1.43 -16.76 45.46
N ILE A 260 -1.53 -15.91 44.44
CA ILE A 260 -2.67 -15.01 44.23
C ILE A 260 -3.91 -15.87 44.02
N ASN A 261 -4.82 -15.81 45.00
CA ASN A 261 -6.04 -16.59 45.00
C ASN A 261 -7.22 -15.78 44.46
N TYR A 262 -7.57 -15.99 43.19
CA TYR A 262 -8.63 -15.23 42.52
C TYR A 262 -10.01 -15.43 43.13
N SER A 263 -10.25 -16.51 43.87
CA SER A 263 -11.53 -16.70 44.59
C SER A 263 -11.78 -15.66 45.68
N LEU A 264 -10.76 -14.91 46.12
CA LEU A 264 -10.90 -13.81 47.08
C LEU A 264 -11.31 -12.49 46.42
N LEU A 265 -11.14 -12.34 45.10
CA LEU A 265 -11.55 -11.13 44.39
C LEU A 265 -13.05 -10.88 44.54
N PHE A 266 -13.44 -9.60 44.44
CA PHE A 266 -14.81 -9.18 44.72
C PHE A 266 -15.84 -9.97 43.86
N GLY A 267 -16.86 -10.51 44.51
CA GLY A 267 -17.86 -11.38 43.90
C GLY A 267 -17.49 -12.86 43.82
N GLY A 268 -16.24 -13.24 44.11
CA GLY A 268 -15.78 -14.63 44.09
C GLY A 268 -15.73 -15.26 42.70
N THR A 269 -15.81 -14.45 41.65
CA THR A 269 -15.91 -14.90 40.24
C THR A 269 -14.57 -15.30 39.63
N GLY A 270 -13.47 -15.10 40.36
CA GLY A 270 -12.13 -15.24 39.80
C GLY A 270 -11.78 -14.09 38.84
N VAL A 271 -11.00 -14.40 37.82
CA VAL A 271 -10.62 -13.48 36.74
C VAL A 271 -11.15 -13.97 35.39
N VAL A 272 -11.40 -13.04 34.49
CA VAL A 272 -11.77 -13.31 33.09
C VAL A 272 -10.75 -12.68 32.14
N MET A 273 -10.79 -13.10 30.87
CA MET A 273 -9.96 -12.49 29.83
C MET A 273 -10.22 -10.98 29.75
N GLY A 274 -9.16 -10.19 29.64
CA GLY A 274 -9.19 -8.73 29.67
C GLY A 274 -9.01 -8.10 31.05
N ASP A 275 -9.10 -8.89 32.14
CA ASP A 275 -8.84 -8.35 33.48
C ASP A 275 -7.37 -7.92 33.65
N VAL A 276 -7.16 -6.81 34.37
CA VAL A 276 -5.84 -6.34 34.80
C VAL A 276 -5.73 -6.50 36.31
N ILE A 277 -4.74 -7.27 36.76
CA ILE A 277 -4.50 -7.52 38.19
C ILE A 277 -3.36 -6.66 38.66
N GLN A 278 -3.63 -5.80 39.65
CA GLN A 278 -2.59 -5.07 40.39
C GLN A 278 -2.19 -5.86 41.64
N TYR A 279 -0.91 -5.79 42.01
CA TYR A 279 -0.40 -6.47 43.19
C TYR A 279 0.85 -5.81 43.78
N PHE A 280 1.11 -6.06 45.05
CA PHE A 280 2.33 -5.68 45.76
C PHE A 280 2.58 -6.63 46.94
N VAL A 281 3.82 -6.71 47.41
CA VAL A 281 4.23 -7.51 48.58
C VAL A 281 4.58 -6.56 49.73
N VAL A 282 4.14 -6.93 50.93
CA VAL A 282 4.52 -6.26 52.18
C VAL A 282 5.19 -7.25 53.14
N ALA A 283 6.16 -6.76 53.89
CA ALA A 283 6.87 -7.51 54.92
C ALA A 283 7.17 -6.63 56.11
N GLN A 284 7.30 -7.23 57.29
CA GLN A 284 7.77 -6.55 58.50
C GLN A 284 8.96 -7.31 59.08
N ASP A 285 9.83 -6.59 59.76
CA ASP A 285 10.99 -7.14 60.45
C ASP A 285 10.66 -7.64 61.87
N ASN A 286 11.69 -8.04 62.63
CA ASN A 286 11.59 -8.40 64.04
C ASN A 286 12.13 -7.29 64.98
N ALA A 287 12.30 -6.08 64.47
CA ALA A 287 12.75 -4.93 65.25
C ALA A 287 11.66 -4.49 66.27
N SER A 288 12.06 -3.68 67.25
CA SER A 288 11.14 -3.10 68.23
C SER A 288 11.43 -1.61 68.40
N PRO A 289 10.61 -0.70 67.85
CA PRO A 289 9.40 -0.95 67.05
C PRO A 289 9.66 -1.66 65.71
N VAL A 290 8.65 -2.36 65.17
CA VAL A 290 8.74 -3.05 63.86
C VAL A 290 8.75 -2.03 62.72
N ASN A 291 9.51 -2.33 61.67
CA ASN A 291 9.49 -1.58 60.42
C ASN A 291 8.77 -2.39 59.33
N VAL A 292 7.94 -1.72 58.51
CA VAL A 292 7.12 -2.36 57.48
C VAL A 292 7.49 -1.83 56.10
N ALA A 293 7.77 -2.75 55.17
CA ALA A 293 8.11 -2.44 53.79
C ALA A 293 6.97 -2.76 52.82
N ILE A 294 6.94 -2.02 51.71
CA ILE A 294 6.14 -2.29 50.51
C ILE A 294 7.06 -2.25 49.31
N ASN A 295 6.95 -3.24 48.42
CA ASN A 295 7.87 -3.31 47.28
C ASN A 295 7.46 -2.39 46.11
N SER A 296 6.19 -1.98 46.05
CA SER A 296 5.61 -1.20 44.96
C SER A 296 4.33 -0.51 45.39
N GLY A 297 4.25 0.79 45.11
CA GLY A 297 3.18 1.67 45.58
C GLY A 297 3.51 2.33 46.92
N ASP A 298 2.76 3.36 47.26
CA ASP A 298 2.94 4.15 48.47
C ASP A 298 1.73 4.00 49.39
N PHE A 299 1.98 3.79 50.68
CA PHE A 299 0.92 3.79 51.69
C PHE A 299 0.38 5.20 51.91
N SER A 300 -0.94 5.32 52.11
CA SER A 300 -1.54 6.60 52.52
C SER A 300 -1.13 7.03 53.94
N SER A 301 -0.73 6.07 54.78
CA SER A 301 -0.17 6.30 56.12
C SER A 301 0.76 5.12 56.47
N PRO A 302 1.91 5.35 57.12
CA PRO A 302 2.82 4.28 57.54
C PRO A 302 2.10 3.23 58.40
N PRO A 303 2.12 1.94 58.00
CA PRO A 303 1.49 0.88 58.76
C PRO A 303 2.37 0.42 59.92
N LEU A 304 1.73 -0.10 60.98
CA LEU A 304 2.41 -0.69 62.14
C LEU A 304 2.58 -2.21 62.01
N SER A 305 2.04 -2.82 60.94
CA SER A 305 2.14 -4.25 60.67
C SER A 305 1.80 -4.57 59.21
N VAL A 306 2.25 -5.71 58.70
CA VAL A 306 1.80 -6.31 57.43
C VAL A 306 0.28 -6.59 57.38
N ASN A 307 -0.37 -6.67 58.54
CA ASN A 307 -1.83 -6.70 58.64
C ASN A 307 -2.41 -5.30 58.43
N LEU A 308 -2.40 -4.86 57.18
CA LEU A 308 -2.80 -3.52 56.79
C LEU A 308 -4.25 -3.25 57.19
N THR A 309 -4.51 -2.05 57.69
CA THR A 309 -5.85 -1.56 58.01
C THR A 309 -6.31 -0.57 56.92
N PRO A 310 -7.58 -0.16 56.90
CA PRO A 310 -8.07 0.80 55.90
C PRO A 310 -7.27 2.11 55.82
N SER A 311 -6.55 2.51 56.88
CA SER A 311 -5.72 3.73 56.89
C SER A 311 -4.48 3.66 56.00
N ALA A 312 -4.06 2.46 55.60
CA ALA A 312 -2.94 2.29 54.67
C ALA A 312 -3.33 2.59 53.21
N PHE A 313 -4.64 2.69 52.92
CA PHE A 313 -5.21 2.84 51.57
C PHE A 313 -5.84 4.23 51.38
N PRO A 314 -5.95 4.75 50.15
CA PRO A 314 -5.58 4.11 48.88
C PRO A 314 -4.06 3.94 48.72
N ILE A 315 -3.64 2.90 48.01
CA ILE A 315 -2.23 2.78 47.59
C ILE A 315 -2.03 3.68 46.38
N THR A 316 -1.07 4.59 46.46
CA THR A 316 -0.72 5.52 45.37
C THR A 316 0.61 5.12 44.73
N GLY A 317 1.14 5.95 43.83
CA GLY A 317 2.40 5.65 43.13
C GLY A 317 2.26 4.57 42.06
N THR A 318 3.39 4.01 41.64
CA THR A 318 3.45 2.95 40.62
C THR A 318 3.24 1.58 41.28
N ILE A 319 2.17 0.89 40.88
CA ILE A 319 1.81 -0.43 41.39
C ILE A 319 2.06 -1.49 40.31
N ASN A 320 2.70 -2.60 40.67
CA ASN A 320 2.92 -3.72 39.75
C ASN A 320 1.59 -4.30 39.25
N SER A 321 1.57 -4.76 37.99
CA SER A 321 0.39 -5.37 37.40
C SER A 321 0.70 -6.38 36.29
N TYR A 322 -0.27 -7.25 35.98
CA TYR A 322 -0.26 -8.12 34.81
C TYR A 322 -1.66 -8.28 34.22
N TYR A 323 -1.72 -8.72 32.97
CA TYR A 323 -2.96 -8.85 32.17
C TYR A 323 -3.36 -10.31 32.00
N ILE A 324 -4.66 -10.57 32.02
CA ILE A 324 -5.24 -11.81 31.52
C ILE A 324 -5.51 -11.63 30.02
N ILE A 325 -4.66 -12.21 29.17
CA ILE A 325 -4.64 -12.03 27.71
C ILE A 325 -5.93 -12.56 27.09
N THR A 326 -6.56 -11.76 26.22
CA THR A 326 -7.71 -12.20 25.41
C THR A 326 -7.24 -13.10 24.27
N ILE A 327 -8.05 -14.08 23.89
CA ILE A 327 -7.78 -14.92 22.72
C ILE A 327 -8.68 -14.45 21.58
N LEU A 328 -8.07 -14.03 20.47
CA LEU A 328 -8.78 -13.63 19.26
C LEU A 328 -8.94 -14.84 18.33
N SER A 329 -10.17 -15.16 17.98
CA SER A 329 -10.53 -16.20 17.01
C SER A 329 -11.98 -16.03 16.56
N GLY A 330 -12.34 -16.56 15.39
CA GLY A 330 -13.72 -16.58 14.91
C GLY A 330 -14.18 -15.24 14.36
N THR A 331 -15.47 -14.94 14.51
CA THR A 331 -16.06 -13.70 13.99
C THR A 331 -16.12 -12.63 15.08
N VAL A 332 -15.70 -11.42 14.75
CA VAL A 332 -15.86 -10.20 15.56
C VAL A 332 -16.55 -9.12 14.75
N THR A 333 -17.23 -8.20 15.43
CA THR A 333 -17.97 -7.09 14.81
C THR A 333 -17.31 -5.75 15.12
N VAL A 334 -17.24 -4.86 14.13
CA VAL A 334 -16.71 -3.51 14.29
C VAL A 334 -17.74 -2.48 13.84
N GLY A 335 -18.07 -1.56 14.74
CA GLY A 335 -19.04 -0.49 14.52
C GLY A 335 -19.93 -0.25 15.73
N THR A 336 -20.93 0.61 15.56
CA THR A 336 -21.86 1.00 16.63
C THR A 336 -22.59 -0.24 17.16
N GLY A 337 -22.38 -0.56 18.44
CA GLY A 337 -22.96 -1.74 19.10
C GLY A 337 -22.25 -3.07 18.81
N GLY A 338 -21.09 -3.05 18.15
CA GLY A 338 -20.24 -4.23 17.93
C GLY A 338 -19.23 -4.46 19.05
N ASP A 339 -18.38 -5.48 18.88
CA ASP A 339 -17.32 -5.84 19.83
C ASP A 339 -16.24 -4.76 19.96
N TYR A 340 -15.97 -4.04 18.86
CA TYR A 340 -15.10 -2.87 18.82
C TYR A 340 -15.79 -1.70 18.10
N THR A 341 -15.43 -0.47 18.46
CA THR A 341 -16.03 0.75 17.88
C THR A 341 -15.28 1.28 16.66
N SER A 342 -14.02 0.87 16.47
CA SER A 342 -13.14 1.29 15.37
C SER A 342 -12.12 0.20 15.04
N LEU A 343 -11.45 0.34 13.90
CA LEU A 343 -10.32 -0.51 13.53
C LEU A 343 -9.02 -0.01 14.17
N SER A 344 -8.71 1.28 14.01
CA SER A 344 -7.39 1.89 14.25
C SER A 344 -7.32 2.80 15.50
N GLY A 345 -8.40 2.88 16.27
CA GLY A 345 -8.43 3.63 17.54
C GLY A 345 -7.71 2.93 18.69
N GLN A 346 -7.46 3.66 19.78
CA GLN A 346 -6.84 3.12 21.00
C GLN A 346 -7.64 1.98 21.63
N GLU A 347 -8.96 2.00 21.50
CA GLU A 347 -9.88 0.92 21.91
C GLU A 347 -10.36 0.08 20.71
N GLY A 348 -9.71 0.25 19.56
CA GLY A 348 -10.05 -0.41 18.31
C GLY A 348 -9.46 -1.80 18.16
N LEU A 349 -9.90 -2.49 17.10
CA LEU A 349 -9.51 -3.85 16.79
C LEU A 349 -7.99 -4.03 16.65
N PHE A 350 -7.28 -3.10 16.01
CA PHE A 350 -5.83 -3.21 15.79
C PHE A 350 -5.06 -3.21 17.12
N ASN A 351 -5.49 -2.41 18.10
CA ASN A 351 -4.89 -2.46 19.43
C ASN A 351 -5.14 -3.81 20.11
N ALA A 352 -6.33 -4.39 19.90
CA ALA A 352 -6.63 -5.73 20.40
C ALA A 352 -5.70 -6.77 19.79
N PHE A 353 -5.45 -6.76 18.48
CA PHE A 353 -4.48 -7.66 17.84
C PHE A 353 -3.06 -7.47 18.37
N ASN A 354 -2.63 -6.23 18.57
CA ASN A 354 -1.27 -5.92 19.04
C ASN A 354 -1.02 -6.34 20.50
N GLY A 355 -2.05 -6.33 21.34
CA GLY A 355 -1.94 -6.63 22.78
C GLY A 355 -2.33 -8.05 23.18
N ASN A 356 -2.83 -8.87 22.25
CA ASN A 356 -3.41 -10.17 22.56
C ASN A 356 -2.89 -11.30 21.66
N ILE A 357 -3.36 -12.52 21.93
CA ILE A 357 -2.96 -13.73 21.21
C ILE A 357 -4.06 -14.13 20.23
N VAL A 358 -3.69 -14.44 19.00
CA VAL A 358 -4.59 -15.02 17.99
C VAL A 358 -4.48 -16.54 18.03
N ALA A 359 -5.60 -17.24 18.23
CA ALA A 359 -5.64 -18.71 18.30
C ALA A 359 -6.50 -19.37 17.21
N GLY A 360 -6.92 -18.60 16.21
CA GLY A 360 -7.68 -19.06 15.06
C GLY A 360 -7.84 -17.93 14.05
N ASN A 361 -8.30 -18.26 12.84
CA ASN A 361 -8.64 -17.24 11.85
C ASN A 361 -9.69 -16.27 12.42
N VAL A 362 -9.51 -14.98 12.12
CA VAL A 362 -10.40 -13.92 12.56
C VAL A 362 -11.09 -13.31 11.34
N THR A 363 -12.42 -13.25 11.38
CA THR A 363 -13.24 -12.54 10.41
C THR A 363 -13.90 -11.35 11.09
N VAL A 364 -13.73 -10.16 10.51
CA VAL A 364 -14.29 -8.92 11.00
C VAL A 364 -15.46 -8.52 10.13
N GLU A 365 -16.62 -8.36 10.74
CA GLU A 365 -17.83 -7.83 10.11
C GLU A 365 -17.98 -6.35 10.44
N VAL A 366 -17.86 -5.48 9.44
CA VAL A 366 -18.12 -4.04 9.60
C VAL A 366 -19.63 -3.81 9.56
N ILE A 367 -20.21 -3.45 10.71
CA ILE A 367 -21.68 -3.41 10.91
C ILE A 367 -22.29 -2.01 10.80
N SER A 368 -21.47 -0.96 10.84
CA SER A 368 -21.88 0.44 10.65
C SER A 368 -20.75 1.24 10.02
N ASP A 369 -21.02 2.50 9.68
CA ASP A 369 -19.95 3.46 9.38
C ASP A 369 -19.02 3.62 10.59
N LEU A 370 -17.74 3.87 10.33
CA LEU A 370 -16.68 3.95 11.32
C LEU A 370 -15.99 5.32 11.27
N THR A 371 -15.68 5.85 12.45
CA THR A 371 -14.77 6.98 12.62
C THR A 371 -13.44 6.47 13.18
N GLU A 372 -12.36 6.74 12.45
CA GLU A 372 -11.04 6.19 12.69
C GLU A 372 -10.07 7.29 13.12
N THR A 373 -9.24 7.01 14.13
CA THR A 373 -8.19 7.96 14.56
C THR A 373 -6.88 7.76 13.80
N GLY A 374 -6.64 6.55 13.28
CA GLY A 374 -5.38 6.17 12.64
C GLY A 374 -4.21 6.03 13.62
N GLU A 375 -4.43 6.14 14.93
CA GLU A 375 -3.37 6.18 15.95
C GLU A 375 -2.65 4.84 16.10
N VAL A 376 -3.40 3.74 16.03
CA VAL A 376 -2.89 2.39 16.24
C VAL A 376 -2.70 1.67 14.90
N PRO A 377 -1.47 1.33 14.49
CA PRO A 377 -1.25 0.45 13.34
C PRO A 377 -1.60 -1.00 13.70
N LEU A 378 -1.89 -1.84 12.72
CA LEU A 378 -1.87 -3.29 12.91
C LEU A 378 -0.43 -3.78 12.76
N ASN A 379 0.12 -4.37 13.81
CA ASN A 379 1.42 -5.05 13.79
C ASN A 379 1.23 -6.56 13.57
N GLN A 380 2.32 -7.28 13.31
CA GLN A 380 2.29 -8.73 13.38
C GLN A 380 1.84 -9.19 14.77
N TRP A 381 0.75 -9.95 14.83
CA TRP A 381 0.22 -10.47 16.08
C TRP A 381 0.97 -11.72 16.53
N THR A 382 0.85 -12.03 17.81
CA THR A 382 1.34 -13.28 18.39
C THR A 382 0.31 -14.39 18.21
N GLU A 383 0.73 -15.57 17.78
CA GLU A 383 -0.16 -16.72 17.55
C GLU A 383 0.03 -17.82 18.60
N GLN A 384 -1.05 -18.54 18.90
CA GLN A 384 -1.02 -19.77 19.69
C GLN A 384 -1.81 -20.89 19.00
N GLY A 385 -1.26 -22.11 18.99
CA GLY A 385 -1.90 -23.27 18.38
C GLY A 385 -1.24 -23.65 17.06
N ALA A 386 -2.04 -23.98 16.04
CA ALA A 386 -1.54 -24.42 14.72
C ALA A 386 -0.76 -23.33 13.96
N GLY A 387 -1.04 -22.05 14.27
CA GLY A 387 -0.44 -20.90 13.60
C GLY A 387 -0.95 -20.69 12.17
N ASN A 388 -0.35 -19.74 11.46
CA ASN A 388 -0.75 -19.30 10.11
C ASN A 388 -2.19 -18.80 10.04
N TYR A 389 -2.66 -18.15 11.10
CA TYR A 389 -4.01 -17.62 11.13
C TYR A 389 -4.11 -16.37 10.24
N THR A 390 -5.32 -16.08 9.77
CA THR A 390 -5.59 -14.95 8.89
C THR A 390 -6.52 -13.93 9.55
N LEU A 391 -6.41 -12.69 9.11
CA LEU A 391 -7.37 -11.62 9.40
C LEU A 391 -8.11 -11.27 8.11
N THR A 392 -9.44 -11.38 8.11
CA THR A 392 -10.29 -10.89 7.01
C THR A 392 -11.21 -9.80 7.50
N ILE A 393 -11.18 -8.62 6.88
CA ILE A 393 -12.10 -7.50 7.15
C ILE A 393 -13.08 -7.36 6.00
N ARG A 394 -14.39 -7.42 6.29
CA ARG A 394 -15.45 -7.41 5.27
C ARG A 394 -16.73 -6.72 5.76
N PRO A 395 -17.60 -6.25 4.85
CA PRO A 395 -18.90 -5.68 5.20
C PRO A 395 -19.89 -6.77 5.64
N ASN A 396 -20.76 -6.44 6.59
CA ASN A 396 -21.76 -7.39 7.10
C ASN A 396 -23.02 -7.54 6.23
N ALA A 397 -23.19 -6.67 5.23
CA ALA A 397 -24.35 -6.60 4.37
C ALA A 397 -23.98 -5.92 3.03
N ALA A 398 -24.87 -6.04 2.04
CA ALA A 398 -24.82 -5.30 0.77
C ALA A 398 -25.17 -3.80 0.96
N VAL A 399 -24.55 -3.15 1.94
CA VAL A 399 -24.72 -1.73 2.30
C VAL A 399 -23.33 -1.12 2.38
N ASN A 400 -23.10 -0.03 1.64
CA ASN A 400 -21.81 0.63 1.68
C ASN A 400 -21.52 1.17 3.08
N ARG A 401 -20.41 0.76 3.68
CA ARG A 401 -19.90 1.23 4.97
C ARG A 401 -18.78 2.23 4.72
N THR A 402 -18.92 3.42 5.24
CA THR A 402 -17.88 4.45 5.20
C THR A 402 -16.99 4.33 6.42
N ILE A 403 -15.70 4.13 6.19
CA ILE A 403 -14.66 3.97 7.20
C ILE A 403 -13.69 5.12 7.01
N SER A 404 -13.79 6.14 7.86
CA SER A 404 -13.12 7.42 7.60
C SER A 404 -12.50 8.06 8.83
N GLY A 405 -11.48 8.87 8.61
CA GLY A 405 -10.75 9.55 9.67
C GLY A 405 -9.89 10.69 9.13
N THR A 406 -9.28 11.48 10.01
CA THR A 406 -8.38 12.58 9.65
C THR A 406 -7.01 12.35 10.29
N PHE A 407 -6.11 11.68 9.57
CA PHE A 407 -4.80 11.31 10.11
C PHE A 407 -3.64 11.76 9.20
N LYS A 408 -2.62 12.40 9.78
CA LYS A 408 -1.39 12.78 9.06
C LYS A 408 -0.44 11.58 9.01
N GLY A 409 -0.67 10.72 8.02
CA GLY A 409 0.02 9.46 7.80
C GLY A 409 -0.86 8.52 6.99
N GLY A 410 -0.58 7.22 7.01
CA GLY A 410 -1.55 6.20 6.59
C GLY A 410 -2.67 6.07 7.63
N LEU A 411 -3.94 6.19 7.22
CA LEU A 411 -5.05 5.98 8.16
C LEU A 411 -5.12 4.51 8.60
N PHE A 412 -4.97 3.59 7.66
CA PHE A 412 -4.83 2.15 7.94
C PHE A 412 -3.41 1.72 7.66
N ARG A 413 -2.65 1.49 8.74
CA ARG A 413 -1.24 1.09 8.69
C ARG A 413 -1.12 -0.38 9.01
N LEU A 414 -0.58 -1.15 8.07
CA LEU A 414 -0.11 -2.51 8.31
C LEU A 414 1.41 -2.43 8.48
N THR A 415 1.91 -2.79 9.66
CA THR A 415 3.31 -2.60 10.05
C THR A 415 3.95 -3.95 10.33
N GLY A 416 4.58 -4.53 9.31
CA GLY A 416 5.09 -5.89 9.33
C GLY A 416 4.00 -6.96 9.52
N ALA A 417 2.72 -6.60 9.38
CA ALA A 417 1.61 -7.53 9.55
C ALA A 417 1.42 -8.36 8.29
N ASP A 418 1.25 -9.67 8.46
CA ASP A 418 1.06 -10.63 7.38
C ASP A 418 -0.38 -11.17 7.34
N ARG A 419 -0.75 -11.80 6.21
CA ARG A 419 -2.00 -12.59 6.08
C ARG A 419 -3.28 -11.79 6.36
N VAL A 420 -3.29 -10.54 5.90
CA VAL A 420 -4.43 -9.62 6.04
C VAL A 420 -5.18 -9.51 4.71
N THR A 421 -6.48 -9.77 4.75
CA THR A 421 -7.40 -9.54 3.64
C THR A 421 -8.38 -8.43 4.00
N ILE A 422 -8.40 -7.36 3.21
CA ILE A 422 -9.46 -6.36 3.19
C ILE A 422 -10.34 -6.66 1.99
N ASP A 423 -11.57 -7.12 2.23
CA ASP A 423 -12.51 -7.57 1.20
C ASP A 423 -13.76 -6.70 1.21
N GLY A 424 -13.90 -5.81 0.22
CA GLY A 424 -15.05 -4.94 0.10
C GLY A 424 -16.34 -5.65 -0.35
N ARG A 425 -16.30 -6.95 -0.66
CA ARG A 425 -17.46 -7.70 -1.16
C ARG A 425 -18.37 -8.15 -0.02
N TYR A 426 -19.67 -8.22 -0.33
CA TYR A 426 -20.64 -8.97 0.46
C TYR A 426 -21.08 -10.18 -0.35
N ASN A 427 -21.01 -11.39 0.21
CA ASN A 427 -21.30 -12.63 -0.50
C ASN A 427 -20.60 -12.74 -1.88
N SER A 428 -19.30 -12.40 -1.91
CA SER A 428 -18.43 -12.49 -3.09
C SER A 428 -18.76 -11.53 -4.24
N SER A 429 -19.56 -10.49 -4.03
CA SER A 429 -19.83 -9.45 -5.03
C SER A 429 -19.87 -8.03 -4.44
N GLY A 430 -19.73 -7.02 -5.31
CA GLY A 430 -19.89 -5.60 -5.01
C GLY A 430 -18.73 -4.95 -4.25
N ASN A 431 -18.81 -3.63 -4.10
CA ASN A 431 -17.81 -2.81 -3.41
C ASN A 431 -18.50 -2.02 -2.28
N TYR A 432 -18.65 -2.63 -1.11
CA TYR A 432 -19.42 -2.10 0.02
C TYR A 432 -18.56 -1.57 1.18
N LEU A 433 -17.24 -1.47 1.01
CA LEU A 433 -16.37 -0.74 1.94
C LEU A 433 -15.78 0.48 1.26
N THR A 434 -15.97 1.64 1.86
CA THR A 434 -15.39 2.91 1.42
C THR A 434 -14.41 3.42 2.48
N PHE A 435 -13.13 3.45 2.15
CA PHE A 435 -12.06 3.92 3.03
C PHE A 435 -11.64 5.34 2.65
N ILE A 436 -11.59 6.24 3.65
CA ILE A 436 -11.27 7.66 3.42
C ILE A 436 -10.32 8.22 4.48
N ASN A 437 -9.14 8.66 4.05
CA ASN A 437 -8.33 9.56 4.89
C ASN A 437 -8.62 11.02 4.51
N ASN A 438 -9.48 11.68 5.30
CA ASN A 438 -9.92 13.07 5.12
C ASN A 438 -8.83 14.12 5.40
N LYS A 439 -7.58 13.70 5.68
CA LYS A 439 -6.50 14.66 5.91
C LYS A 439 -6.12 15.38 4.63
N ASP A 440 -6.23 16.71 4.66
CA ASP A 440 -6.04 17.66 3.56
C ASP A 440 -4.61 18.22 3.47
N THR A 441 -3.61 17.43 3.84
CA THR A 441 -2.20 17.83 3.83
C THR A 441 -1.34 16.82 3.08
N ASN A 442 -0.07 17.17 2.87
CA ASN A 442 0.90 16.24 2.29
C ASN A 442 1.21 15.07 3.23
N ASN A 443 1.85 14.05 2.64
CA ASN A 443 2.36 12.86 3.32
C ASN A 443 1.23 12.08 4.02
N THR A 444 0.16 11.81 3.28
CA THR A 444 -1.02 11.08 3.75
C THR A 444 -1.31 9.90 2.84
N ALA A 445 -1.87 8.84 3.41
CA ALA A 445 -2.32 7.69 2.65
C ALA A 445 -3.63 7.16 3.24
N THR A 446 -4.46 6.52 2.41
CA THR A 446 -5.60 5.76 2.94
C THR A 446 -5.09 4.45 3.53
N PHE A 447 -4.39 3.65 2.72
CA PHE A 447 -3.65 2.48 3.17
C PHE A 447 -2.15 2.70 3.12
N GLN A 448 -1.45 2.25 4.15
CA GLN A 448 0.00 2.25 4.21
C GLN A 448 0.51 0.88 4.66
N LEU A 449 1.34 0.25 3.83
CA LEU A 449 2.01 -1.02 4.10
C LEU A 449 3.48 -0.73 4.40
N ILE A 450 3.92 -1.09 5.61
CA ILE A 450 5.21 -0.71 6.20
C ILE A 450 6.01 -1.98 6.45
N SER A 451 7.21 -2.05 5.90
CA SER A 451 8.19 -3.08 6.20
C SER A 451 9.07 -2.64 7.37
N LEU A 452 9.33 -3.54 8.31
CA LEU A 452 10.22 -3.30 9.44
C LEU A 452 11.67 -3.76 9.17
N GLY A 453 11.92 -4.38 8.02
CA GLY A 453 13.23 -4.93 7.64
C GLY A 453 13.09 -6.28 6.97
N ALA A 454 14.24 -6.93 6.72
CA ALA A 454 14.27 -8.28 6.15
C ALA A 454 13.65 -9.30 7.11
N GLY A 455 12.75 -10.15 6.61
CA GLY A 455 11.98 -11.12 7.42
C GLY A 455 10.91 -10.50 8.31
N GLN A 456 10.61 -9.22 8.14
CA GLN A 456 9.66 -8.45 8.94
C GLN A 456 8.86 -7.46 8.07
N GLY A 457 8.72 -7.76 6.78
CA GLY A 457 7.88 -6.97 5.89
C GLY A 457 6.40 -7.33 6.02
N CYS A 458 5.56 -6.82 5.12
CA CYS A 458 4.19 -7.29 5.01
C CYS A 458 4.12 -8.32 3.89
N SER A 459 3.58 -9.50 4.19
CA SER A 459 3.38 -10.59 3.24
C SER A 459 1.94 -11.10 3.25
N ASP A 460 1.50 -11.67 2.12
CA ASP A 460 0.15 -12.23 1.96
C ASP A 460 -0.98 -11.21 2.20
N ILE A 461 -0.82 -10.00 1.65
CA ILE A 461 -1.80 -8.92 1.80
C ILE A 461 -2.72 -8.88 0.59
N THR A 462 -4.04 -8.92 0.83
CA THR A 462 -5.01 -8.62 -0.23
C THR A 462 -5.86 -7.42 0.14
N ILE A 463 -5.93 -6.43 -0.75
CA ILE A 463 -6.89 -5.34 -0.72
C ILE A 463 -7.75 -5.48 -1.98
N ARG A 464 -9.03 -5.82 -1.82
CA ARG A 464 -9.91 -6.06 -2.96
C ARG A 464 -11.28 -5.41 -2.86
N ASN A 465 -11.85 -5.04 -4.01
CA ASN A 465 -13.24 -4.58 -4.15
C ASN A 465 -13.59 -3.40 -3.22
N CYS A 466 -12.61 -2.56 -2.84
CA CYS A 466 -12.82 -1.42 -1.98
C CYS A 466 -12.98 -0.13 -2.80
N ASN A 467 -13.75 0.83 -2.27
CA ASN A 467 -13.67 2.22 -2.70
C ASN A 467 -12.63 2.92 -1.83
N ILE A 468 -11.57 3.48 -2.42
CA ILE A 468 -10.41 4.02 -1.71
C ILE A 468 -10.17 5.45 -2.19
N LYS A 469 -10.24 6.42 -1.27
CA LYS A 469 -9.98 7.82 -1.63
C LYS A 469 -9.32 8.62 -0.51
N ALA A 470 -8.58 9.67 -0.88
CA ALA A 470 -8.07 10.64 0.08
C ALA A 470 -9.02 11.85 0.19
N GLY A 471 -8.76 12.72 1.16
CA GLY A 471 -9.48 13.98 1.35
C GLY A 471 -9.08 15.08 0.36
N ILE A 472 -7.94 14.92 -0.33
CA ILE A 472 -7.42 15.89 -1.29
C ILE A 472 -6.54 15.21 -2.35
N ASN A 473 -6.50 15.76 -3.56
CA ASN A 473 -5.65 15.28 -4.65
C ASN A 473 -4.67 16.33 -5.19
N SER A 474 -4.73 17.58 -4.75
CA SER A 474 -3.87 18.67 -5.26
C SER A 474 -2.53 18.82 -4.53
N VAL A 475 -2.33 18.12 -3.40
CA VAL A 475 -1.16 18.26 -2.53
C VAL A 475 -0.19 17.09 -2.72
N ALA A 476 1.11 17.34 -2.65
CA ALA A 476 2.17 16.33 -2.82
C ALA A 476 2.06 15.17 -1.83
N ASN A 477 2.52 13.98 -2.25
CA ASN A 477 2.60 12.78 -1.39
C ASN A 477 1.28 12.38 -0.73
N VAL A 478 0.18 12.48 -1.48
CA VAL A 478 -1.13 11.95 -1.07
C VAL A 478 -1.40 10.67 -1.86
N PHE A 479 -1.65 9.57 -1.15
CA PHE A 479 -1.73 8.23 -1.72
C PHE A 479 -3.08 7.54 -1.45
N GLY A 480 -3.60 6.80 -2.41
CA GLY A 480 -4.64 5.80 -2.15
C GLY A 480 -4.05 4.65 -1.35
N ILE A 481 -3.15 3.91 -1.98
CA ILE A 481 -2.37 2.83 -1.38
C ILE A 481 -0.89 3.14 -1.51
N PHE A 482 -0.18 3.15 -0.39
CA PHE A 482 1.28 3.27 -0.32
C PHE A 482 1.88 1.99 0.27
N GLY A 483 2.76 1.31 -0.46
CA GLY A 483 3.41 0.08 -0.01
C GLY A 483 4.93 0.15 -0.13
N GLY A 484 5.60 -0.41 0.89
CA GLY A 484 7.05 -0.51 0.93
C GLY A 484 7.70 0.67 1.65
N SER A 485 7.17 1.13 2.77
CA SER A 485 7.92 2.09 3.61
C SER A 485 8.83 1.36 4.59
N SER A 486 10.13 1.66 4.63
CA SER A 486 11.07 1.19 5.67
C SER A 486 11.15 2.10 6.91
N THR A 487 10.58 3.31 6.85
CA THR A 487 10.68 4.33 7.93
C THR A 487 9.33 4.96 8.30
N GLY A 488 8.21 4.38 7.84
CA GLY A 488 6.87 4.99 7.94
C GLY A 488 6.68 6.29 7.13
N SER A 489 7.69 6.78 6.41
CA SER A 489 7.64 8.02 5.61
C SER A 489 6.84 7.87 4.32
N LEU A 490 5.88 8.77 4.10
CA LEU A 490 5.05 8.84 2.88
C LEU A 490 5.62 9.86 1.91
N SER A 491 6.40 9.39 0.93
CA SER A 491 7.03 10.23 -0.09
C SER A 491 7.24 9.45 -1.38
N THR A 492 7.06 10.08 -2.54
CA THR A 492 7.40 9.46 -3.84
C THR A 492 8.89 9.18 -4.00
N GLY A 493 9.75 9.84 -3.19
CA GLY A 493 11.18 9.58 -3.10
C GLY A 493 11.58 8.47 -2.11
N ASN A 494 10.63 7.73 -1.54
CA ASN A 494 10.93 6.65 -0.60
C ASN A 494 11.73 5.53 -1.29
N ALA A 495 12.69 4.97 -0.54
CA ALA A 495 13.62 3.93 -1.01
C ALA A 495 12.99 2.53 -1.11
N GLY A 496 11.77 2.33 -0.58
CA GLY A 496 11.12 1.04 -0.54
C GLY A 496 11.28 0.32 0.81
N GLY A 497 10.71 -0.89 0.89
CA GLY A 497 10.72 -1.78 2.04
C GLY A 497 11.18 -3.18 1.65
N ALA A 498 11.95 -3.84 2.54
CA ALA A 498 12.41 -5.22 2.34
C ALA A 498 11.29 -6.23 2.68
N ASP A 499 11.39 -7.46 2.19
CA ASP A 499 10.49 -8.58 2.56
C ASP A 499 8.99 -8.25 2.39
N PHE A 500 8.70 -7.42 1.39
CA PHE A 500 7.36 -6.92 1.10
C PHE A 500 6.83 -7.69 -0.12
N ASP A 501 6.24 -8.86 0.10
CA ASP A 501 5.95 -9.87 -0.92
C ASP A 501 4.47 -10.29 -0.95
N ASN A 502 4.05 -10.92 -2.06
CA ASN A 502 2.69 -11.47 -2.23
C ASN A 502 1.57 -10.45 -1.91
N ILE A 503 1.67 -9.28 -2.53
CA ILE A 503 0.71 -8.19 -2.36
C ILE A 503 -0.27 -8.22 -3.53
N SER A 504 -1.57 -8.25 -3.21
CA SER A 504 -2.67 -8.27 -4.17
C SER A 504 -3.56 -7.05 -4.02
N ILE A 505 -3.65 -6.22 -5.05
CA ILE A 505 -4.55 -5.07 -5.17
C ILE A 505 -5.50 -5.36 -6.32
N ILE A 506 -6.74 -5.74 -6.00
CA ILE A 506 -7.66 -6.35 -6.97
C ILE A 506 -9.01 -5.64 -7.01
N GLU A 507 -9.51 -5.27 -8.18
CA GLU A 507 -10.90 -4.77 -8.38
C GLU A 507 -11.29 -3.57 -7.49
N ASN A 508 -10.32 -2.77 -7.05
CA ASN A 508 -10.58 -1.58 -6.25
C ASN A 508 -10.95 -0.38 -7.14
N LYS A 509 -11.74 0.54 -6.58
CA LYS A 509 -11.95 1.89 -7.14
C LYS A 509 -11.11 2.89 -6.37
N ILE A 510 -10.09 3.46 -7.01
CA ILE A 510 -9.14 4.39 -6.38
C ILE A 510 -9.24 5.77 -7.03
N TYR A 511 -9.60 6.78 -6.26
CA TYR A 511 -9.88 8.12 -6.77
C TYR A 511 -9.61 9.19 -5.70
N ASN A 512 -9.70 10.47 -6.08
CA ASN A 512 -9.41 11.65 -5.26
C ASN A 512 -8.10 11.53 -4.47
N THR A 513 -7.04 11.10 -5.13
CA THR A 513 -5.68 11.01 -4.56
C THR A 513 -4.69 11.63 -5.54
N ARG A 514 -3.50 12.04 -5.07
CA ARG A 514 -2.46 12.48 -6.00
C ARG A 514 -1.79 11.29 -6.69
N ASN A 515 -1.60 10.21 -5.94
CA ASN A 515 -1.03 8.95 -6.41
C ASN A 515 -1.99 7.81 -6.06
N GLY A 516 -2.43 7.02 -7.03
CA GLY A 516 -3.38 5.92 -6.80
C GLY A 516 -2.74 4.79 -6.00
N VAL A 517 -1.90 4.00 -6.67
CA VAL A 517 -1.11 2.90 -6.11
C VAL A 517 0.37 3.24 -6.22
N TRP A 518 1.08 3.27 -5.09
CA TRP A 518 2.53 3.40 -5.05
C TRP A 518 3.11 2.22 -4.30
N ILE A 519 3.86 1.35 -4.98
CA ILE A 519 4.45 0.14 -4.40
C ILE A 519 5.92 0.02 -4.79
N ARG A 520 6.77 -0.28 -3.80
CA ARG A 520 8.20 -0.40 -4.05
C ARG A 520 8.92 -1.36 -3.08
N GLY A 521 9.65 -2.33 -3.61
CA GLY A 521 10.64 -3.11 -2.86
C GLY A 521 11.95 -2.33 -2.66
N THR A 522 13.04 -2.98 -2.26
CA THR A 522 14.37 -2.35 -2.15
C THR A 522 15.37 -2.92 -3.16
N SER A 523 16.49 -2.24 -3.36
CA SER A 523 17.57 -2.75 -4.23
C SER A 523 18.24 -4.02 -3.70
N SER A 524 18.24 -4.23 -2.38
CA SER A 524 18.79 -5.42 -1.73
C SER A 524 17.79 -6.57 -1.63
N ASP A 525 16.50 -6.26 -1.77
CA ASP A 525 15.41 -7.20 -1.59
C ASP A 525 14.21 -6.75 -2.43
N GLN A 526 14.11 -7.34 -3.63
CA GLN A 526 13.03 -7.03 -4.57
C GLN A 526 11.76 -7.75 -4.14
N MET A 527 10.63 -7.05 -4.19
CA MET A 527 9.31 -7.66 -4.03
C MET A 527 9.08 -8.72 -5.12
N THR A 528 8.34 -9.76 -4.78
CA THR A 528 7.87 -10.83 -5.65
C THR A 528 6.35 -11.01 -5.52
N ASN A 529 5.73 -11.60 -6.55
CA ASN A 529 4.31 -11.93 -6.56
C ASN A 529 3.37 -10.72 -6.34
N LEU A 530 3.74 -9.55 -6.87
CA LEU A 530 2.84 -8.39 -6.90
C LEU A 530 1.76 -8.58 -7.96
N LEU A 531 0.50 -8.52 -7.55
CA LEU A 531 -0.66 -8.51 -8.44
C LEU A 531 -1.43 -7.19 -8.28
N VAL A 532 -1.49 -6.41 -9.35
CA VAL A 532 -2.35 -5.22 -9.47
C VAL A 532 -3.31 -5.50 -10.61
N SER A 533 -4.55 -5.89 -10.29
CA SER A 533 -5.49 -6.39 -11.30
C SER A 533 -6.91 -5.86 -11.19
N GLY A 534 -7.56 -5.57 -12.33
CA GLY A 534 -9.00 -5.23 -12.36
C GLY A 534 -9.35 -3.89 -11.72
N ASN A 535 -8.36 -3.07 -11.32
CA ASN A 535 -8.63 -1.84 -10.58
C ASN A 535 -9.09 -0.72 -11.54
N ILE A 536 -10.00 0.10 -11.05
CA ILE A 536 -10.41 1.36 -11.68
C ILE A 536 -9.71 2.50 -10.92
N ILE A 537 -8.78 3.18 -11.58
CA ILE A 537 -7.94 4.23 -10.99
C ILE A 537 -8.20 5.54 -11.72
N GLY A 538 -9.05 6.37 -11.13
CA GLY A 538 -9.65 7.52 -11.80
C GLY A 538 -11.09 7.73 -11.36
N ALA A 539 -11.66 8.88 -11.73
CA ALA A 539 -13.07 9.21 -11.52
C ALA A 539 -13.56 10.13 -12.65
N ASP A 540 -14.83 10.07 -13.00
CA ASP A 540 -15.45 10.96 -14.00
C ASP A 540 -15.37 12.44 -13.60
N LEU A 541 -15.50 12.72 -12.31
CA LEU A 541 -15.35 14.07 -11.77
C LEU A 541 -13.88 14.46 -11.69
N VAL A 542 -13.49 15.51 -12.42
CA VAL A 542 -12.12 16.05 -12.41
C VAL A 542 -11.65 16.42 -10.99
N SER A 543 -12.56 16.89 -10.12
CA SER A 543 -12.24 17.20 -8.71
C SER A 543 -11.81 15.97 -7.91
N GLU A 544 -12.18 14.78 -8.35
CA GLU A 544 -11.81 13.49 -7.76
C GLU A 544 -10.80 12.72 -8.63
N SER A 545 -10.16 13.36 -9.61
CA SER A 545 -9.15 12.72 -10.45
C SER A 545 -7.89 12.30 -9.69
N ILE A 546 -7.08 11.47 -10.34
CA ILE A 546 -5.69 11.21 -9.96
C ILE A 546 -4.79 12.25 -10.62
N THR A 547 -3.92 12.92 -9.86
CA THR A 547 -3.22 14.11 -10.35
C THR A 547 -1.74 13.92 -10.68
N GLU A 548 -1.11 12.79 -10.33
CA GLU A 548 0.32 12.53 -10.63
C GLU A 548 0.57 11.10 -11.18
N TYR A 549 0.42 10.06 -10.36
CA TYR A 549 0.66 8.66 -10.76
C TYR A 549 -0.60 7.80 -10.55
N GLY A 550 -0.98 7.03 -11.56
CA GLY A 550 -2.02 6.00 -11.38
C GLY A 550 -1.47 4.82 -10.58
N ILE A 551 -0.51 4.12 -11.18
CA ILE A 551 0.23 2.97 -10.63
C ILE A 551 1.72 3.26 -10.74
N TYR A 552 2.42 3.26 -9.61
CA TYR A 552 3.87 3.41 -9.51
C TYR A 552 4.47 2.12 -8.94
N ILE A 553 5.45 1.52 -9.64
CA ILE A 553 6.12 0.27 -9.26
C ILE A 553 7.64 0.38 -9.40
N GLY A 554 8.41 -0.13 -8.42
CA GLY A 554 9.87 -0.21 -8.50
C GLY A 554 10.46 -1.29 -7.61
N TYR A 555 11.63 -1.84 -7.99
CA TYR A 555 12.28 -2.95 -7.29
C TYR A 555 11.34 -4.16 -7.08
N VAL A 556 10.76 -4.65 -8.18
CA VAL A 556 9.82 -5.78 -8.16
C VAL A 556 10.19 -6.78 -9.26
N ASN A 557 10.21 -8.07 -8.91
CA ASN A 557 10.39 -9.16 -9.85
C ASN A 557 9.04 -9.85 -10.12
N ALA A 558 8.75 -10.05 -11.41
CA ALA A 558 7.52 -10.61 -11.94
C ALA A 558 6.22 -9.93 -11.47
N PRO A 559 6.11 -8.58 -11.43
CA PRO A 559 4.82 -7.94 -11.16
C PRO A 559 3.83 -8.19 -12.30
N GLN A 560 2.58 -8.44 -11.95
CA GLN A 560 1.45 -8.51 -12.87
C GLN A 560 0.59 -7.26 -12.73
N VAL A 561 0.56 -6.42 -13.76
CA VAL A 561 -0.30 -5.23 -13.86
C VAL A 561 -1.28 -5.49 -14.99
N ILE A 562 -2.45 -6.04 -14.65
CA ILE A 562 -3.35 -6.62 -15.64
C ILE A 562 -4.81 -6.19 -15.51
N ASN A 563 -5.53 -5.99 -16.61
CA ASN A 563 -6.96 -5.62 -16.61
C ASN A 563 -7.28 -4.34 -15.81
N ASN A 564 -6.34 -3.41 -15.63
CA ASN A 564 -6.63 -2.16 -14.92
C ASN A 564 -7.13 -1.09 -15.90
N GLU A 565 -8.04 -0.25 -15.44
CA GLU A 565 -8.45 0.98 -16.12
C GLU A 565 -7.88 2.19 -15.37
N VAL A 566 -7.00 2.96 -16.02
CA VAL A 566 -6.45 4.19 -15.45
C VAL A 566 -6.89 5.37 -16.31
N TYR A 567 -7.72 6.25 -15.76
CA TYR A 567 -8.36 7.28 -16.55
C TYR A 567 -8.60 8.62 -15.85
N ASN A 568 -8.93 9.61 -16.67
CA ASN A 568 -9.26 10.98 -16.27
C ASN A 568 -8.23 11.60 -15.31
N MET A 569 -6.94 11.42 -15.62
CA MET A 569 -5.88 12.05 -14.84
C MET A 569 -5.70 13.49 -15.31
N PHE A 570 -5.97 14.47 -14.45
CA PHE A 570 -6.03 15.89 -14.83
C PHE A 570 -5.34 16.79 -13.80
N PHE A 571 -4.17 17.36 -14.14
CA PHE A 571 -3.45 18.31 -13.28
C PHE A 571 -2.28 18.97 -14.04
N ASP A 572 -1.83 20.15 -13.60
CA ASP A 572 -0.77 20.97 -14.22
C ASP A 572 0.66 20.45 -13.94
N GLY A 573 0.90 19.18 -14.25
CA GLY A 573 2.19 18.49 -14.07
C GLY A 573 2.29 17.23 -14.91
N SER A 574 3.46 16.57 -14.97
CA SER A 574 3.61 15.28 -15.66
C SER A 574 2.53 14.27 -15.25
N LYS A 575 2.15 13.39 -16.17
CA LYS A 575 1.15 12.33 -15.93
C LYS A 575 1.69 10.99 -16.40
N TRP A 576 1.82 10.05 -15.47
CA TRP A 576 2.22 8.68 -15.75
C TRP A 576 1.20 7.71 -15.12
N PRO A 577 0.20 7.28 -15.90
CA PRO A 577 -0.82 6.34 -15.48
C PRO A 577 -0.24 5.02 -14.98
N ILE A 578 0.71 4.44 -15.72
CA ILE A 578 1.48 3.28 -15.28
C ILE A 578 2.97 3.61 -15.39
N TYR A 579 3.64 3.62 -14.24
CA TYR A 579 5.02 4.07 -14.11
C TYR A 579 5.91 3.05 -13.41
N PHE A 580 6.91 2.56 -14.13
CA PHE A 580 7.93 1.64 -13.65
C PHE A 580 9.28 2.34 -13.54
N VAL A 581 9.94 2.16 -12.40
CA VAL A 581 11.29 2.70 -12.15
C VAL A 581 12.35 1.59 -12.18
N ALA A 582 13.48 1.77 -11.47
CA ALA A 582 14.58 0.80 -11.46
C ALA A 582 14.17 -0.60 -10.97
N ASN A 583 14.88 -1.62 -11.46
CA ASN A 583 14.80 -3.01 -11.01
C ASN A 583 13.39 -3.60 -11.12
N VAL A 584 12.72 -3.36 -12.24
CA VAL A 584 11.46 -4.04 -12.58
C VAL A 584 11.76 -5.07 -13.67
N ASN A 585 11.59 -6.35 -13.31
CA ASN A 585 11.99 -7.48 -14.15
C ASN A 585 10.84 -8.46 -14.34
N ASN A 586 10.80 -9.13 -15.49
CA ASN A 586 9.80 -10.15 -15.79
C ASN A 586 8.34 -9.66 -15.64
N ALA A 587 8.12 -8.34 -15.73
CA ALA A 587 6.80 -7.76 -15.57
C ALA A 587 5.86 -8.20 -16.68
N VAL A 588 4.59 -8.41 -16.34
CA VAL A 588 3.51 -8.58 -17.30
C VAL A 588 2.57 -7.39 -17.16
N VAL A 589 2.58 -6.52 -18.17
CA VAL A 589 1.72 -5.34 -18.26
C VAL A 589 0.72 -5.61 -19.37
N SER A 590 -0.40 -6.24 -19.01
CA SER A 590 -1.30 -6.84 -20.00
C SER A 590 -2.74 -6.37 -19.86
N LYS A 591 -3.45 -6.15 -20.97
CA LYS A 591 -4.90 -5.85 -20.96
C LYS A 591 -5.30 -4.60 -20.16
N ASN A 592 -4.41 -3.61 -20.02
CA ASN A 592 -4.78 -2.36 -19.33
C ASN A 592 -5.40 -1.37 -20.31
N LYS A 593 -6.39 -0.63 -19.81
CA LYS A 593 -7.01 0.50 -20.51
C LYS A 593 -6.52 1.80 -19.92
N ILE A 594 -5.91 2.66 -20.72
CA ILE A 594 -5.33 3.93 -20.28
C ILE A 594 -5.88 5.04 -21.16
N HIS A 595 -6.65 5.96 -20.58
CA HIS A 595 -7.25 7.04 -21.38
C HIS A 595 -7.54 8.32 -20.63
N SER A 596 -7.85 9.37 -21.39
CA SER A 596 -8.22 10.68 -20.83
C SER A 596 -7.14 11.23 -19.89
N ILE A 597 -5.90 11.15 -20.35
CA ILE A 597 -4.72 11.61 -19.60
C ILE A 597 -4.37 13.00 -20.07
N LYS A 598 -4.66 13.99 -19.23
CA LYS A 598 -4.65 15.40 -19.60
C LYS A 598 -3.67 16.18 -18.73
N GLN A 599 -2.68 16.79 -19.38
CA GLN A 599 -1.77 17.74 -18.74
C GLN A 599 -2.06 19.14 -19.30
N PRO A 600 -2.92 19.95 -18.66
CA PRO A 600 -3.34 21.26 -19.18
C PRO A 600 -2.35 22.41 -18.86
N GLY A 601 -1.32 22.19 -18.04
CA GLY A 601 -0.49 23.25 -17.47
C GLY A 601 0.83 23.52 -18.21
N THR A 602 1.49 24.63 -17.88
CA THR A 602 2.83 24.97 -18.44
C THR A 602 3.98 24.30 -17.69
N THR A 603 3.73 23.46 -16.70
CA THR A 603 4.70 22.87 -15.76
C THR A 603 4.77 21.33 -15.89
N GLY A 604 5.96 20.74 -15.76
CA GLY A 604 6.19 19.29 -15.91
C GLY A 604 7.16 18.92 -17.05
N TYR A 605 7.42 17.61 -17.21
CA TYR A 605 8.41 17.06 -18.16
C TYR A 605 7.84 16.20 -19.29
N ASN A 606 6.87 15.31 -19.08
CA ASN A 606 6.25 14.48 -20.13
C ASN A 606 4.96 13.82 -19.63
N SER A 607 4.01 13.58 -20.53
CA SER A 607 2.87 12.70 -20.28
C SER A 607 3.07 11.42 -21.06
N THR A 608 2.91 10.27 -20.40
CA THR A 608 3.19 8.97 -21.01
C THR A 608 2.25 7.93 -20.44
N GLY A 609 1.59 7.13 -21.29
CA GLY A 609 0.65 6.08 -20.86
C GLY A 609 1.32 5.00 -20.02
N ILE A 610 2.25 4.25 -20.62
CA ILE A 610 3.10 3.25 -19.94
C ILE A 610 4.55 3.71 -20.01
N TYR A 611 5.19 3.87 -18.86
CA TYR A 611 6.55 4.41 -18.80
C TYR A 611 7.50 3.54 -17.96
N PHE A 612 8.51 2.96 -18.60
CA PHE A 612 9.69 2.40 -17.94
C PHE A 612 10.82 3.45 -17.95
N SER A 613 11.09 4.11 -16.83
CA SER A 613 12.04 5.25 -16.77
C SER A 613 13.51 4.91 -16.60
N SER A 614 13.83 3.69 -16.20
CA SER A 614 15.19 3.32 -15.82
C SER A 614 15.72 2.18 -16.68
N GLY A 615 16.99 2.28 -17.08
CA GLY A 615 17.75 1.16 -17.62
C GLY A 615 18.51 0.35 -16.56
N THR A 616 18.46 0.76 -15.29
CA THR A 616 19.11 0.04 -14.20
C THR A 616 18.36 -1.25 -13.91
N ASN A 617 18.94 -2.38 -14.33
CA ASN A 617 18.45 -3.73 -14.09
C ASN A 617 16.96 -3.90 -14.40
N CYS A 618 16.48 -3.39 -15.53
CA CYS A 618 15.13 -3.64 -16.04
C CYS A 618 15.23 -4.57 -17.25
N PHE A 619 14.71 -5.79 -17.16
CA PHE A 619 14.79 -6.76 -18.24
C PHE A 619 13.60 -7.72 -18.30
N ASP A 620 13.41 -8.30 -19.49
CA ASP A 620 12.42 -9.36 -19.76
C ASP A 620 10.96 -8.97 -19.47
N ASN A 621 10.66 -7.67 -19.53
CA ASN A 621 9.31 -7.15 -19.32
C ASN A 621 8.45 -7.29 -20.58
N GLN A 622 7.23 -7.79 -20.41
CA GLN A 622 6.21 -7.96 -21.43
C GLN A 622 5.12 -6.90 -21.28
N ILE A 623 4.79 -6.24 -22.40
CA ILE A 623 3.76 -5.22 -22.52
C ILE A 623 2.83 -5.66 -23.65
N ASP A 624 1.63 -6.11 -23.34
CA ASP A 624 0.73 -6.67 -24.34
C ASP A 624 -0.76 -6.35 -24.15
N ASN A 625 -1.53 -6.40 -25.23
CA ASN A 625 -2.99 -6.21 -25.19
C ASN A 625 -3.46 -4.91 -24.51
N ASN A 626 -2.62 -3.87 -24.42
CA ASN A 626 -3.03 -2.62 -23.78
C ASN A 626 -3.72 -1.70 -24.79
N MET A 627 -4.81 -1.05 -24.38
CA MET A 627 -5.46 0.03 -25.14
C MET A 627 -5.10 1.38 -24.51
N ILE A 628 -4.40 2.23 -25.27
CA ILE A 628 -3.93 3.54 -24.80
C ILE A 628 -4.43 4.63 -25.76
N TYR A 629 -5.27 5.55 -25.29
CA TYR A 629 -5.87 6.58 -26.13
C TYR A 629 -6.17 7.89 -25.39
N ASP A 630 -6.64 8.90 -26.13
CA ASP A 630 -7.08 10.19 -25.56
C ASP A 630 -6.04 10.86 -24.65
N LEU A 631 -4.76 10.76 -25.02
CA LEU A 631 -3.65 11.42 -24.33
C LEU A 631 -3.48 12.85 -24.82
N SER A 632 -3.24 13.82 -23.93
CA SER A 632 -2.84 15.17 -24.34
C SER A 632 -1.89 15.85 -23.37
N THR A 633 -1.14 16.82 -23.90
CA THR A 633 -0.18 17.63 -23.13
C THR A 633 -0.20 19.07 -23.62
N TYR A 634 -0.03 20.02 -22.70
CA TYR A 634 0.03 21.44 -23.02
C TYR A 634 1.25 21.77 -23.88
N GLY A 635 2.42 21.24 -23.49
CA GLY A 635 3.69 21.44 -24.20
C GLY A 635 4.50 22.65 -23.75
N ASN A 636 5.42 22.45 -22.80
CA ASN A 636 6.55 23.35 -22.50
C ASN A 636 7.86 22.75 -23.06
N THR A 637 8.96 23.52 -23.08
CA THR A 637 10.21 23.36 -23.87
C THR A 637 11.06 22.09 -23.69
N SER A 638 10.50 20.96 -23.25
CA SER A 638 11.15 19.62 -23.27
C SER A 638 10.15 18.45 -23.30
N MET A 639 8.84 18.71 -23.48
CA MET A 639 7.80 17.72 -23.20
C MET A 639 7.33 16.93 -24.43
N TYR A 640 7.50 15.62 -24.36
CA TYR A 640 7.01 14.72 -25.40
C TYR A 640 5.76 13.98 -24.92
N LEU A 641 4.81 13.76 -25.83
CA LEU A 641 3.63 12.93 -25.59
C LEU A 641 3.91 11.53 -26.14
N TYR A 642 3.82 10.53 -25.27
CA TYR A 642 4.09 9.14 -25.64
C TYR A 642 2.99 8.19 -25.19
N GLY A 643 2.68 7.18 -26.01
CA GLY A 643 1.83 6.08 -25.57
C GLY A 643 2.60 5.16 -24.62
N ILE A 644 3.66 4.54 -25.15
CA ILE A 644 4.59 3.67 -24.44
C ILE A 644 6.00 4.24 -24.54
N ARG A 645 6.71 4.33 -23.42
CA ARG A 645 8.10 4.82 -23.37
C ARG A 645 9.01 3.84 -22.65
N ILE A 646 10.06 3.40 -23.34
CA ILE A 646 11.15 2.60 -22.79
C ILE A 646 12.41 3.47 -22.72
N ALA A 647 12.76 3.95 -21.53
CA ALA A 647 13.93 4.79 -21.33
C ALA A 647 15.24 4.01 -21.16
N GLY A 648 15.18 2.68 -20.95
CA GLY A 648 16.35 1.81 -20.95
C GLY A 648 16.00 0.38 -20.52
N GLY A 649 17.02 -0.50 -20.54
CA GLY A 649 16.90 -1.91 -20.15
C GLY A 649 17.03 -2.87 -21.33
N SER A 650 16.69 -4.15 -21.16
CA SER A 650 16.86 -5.15 -22.22
C SER A 650 15.73 -6.17 -22.33
N ASN A 651 15.60 -6.83 -23.48
CA ASN A 651 14.68 -7.96 -23.70
C ASN A 651 13.20 -7.60 -23.49
N TYR A 652 12.80 -6.38 -23.84
CA TYR A 652 11.39 -5.98 -23.79
C TYR A 652 10.60 -6.66 -24.90
N LYS A 653 9.38 -7.10 -24.55
CA LYS A 653 8.44 -7.79 -25.42
C LYS A 653 7.19 -6.93 -25.55
N ILE A 654 6.94 -6.35 -26.72
CA ILE A 654 5.85 -5.40 -26.95
C ILE A 654 4.93 -6.01 -28.01
N TYR A 655 3.79 -6.56 -27.58
CA TYR A 655 2.92 -7.37 -28.45
C TYR A 655 1.47 -6.90 -28.43
N TYR A 656 0.76 -6.89 -29.55
CA TYR A 656 -0.71 -6.71 -29.52
C TYR A 656 -1.19 -5.46 -28.78
N ASN A 657 -0.42 -4.38 -28.72
CA ASN A 657 -0.91 -3.13 -28.10
C ASN A 657 -1.63 -2.29 -29.15
N SER A 658 -2.72 -1.64 -28.76
CA SER A 658 -3.39 -0.61 -29.57
C SER A 658 -3.14 0.75 -28.92
N VAL A 659 -2.35 1.60 -29.58
CA VAL A 659 -1.99 2.92 -29.09
C VAL A 659 -2.44 3.98 -30.09
N SER A 660 -3.23 4.93 -29.63
CA SER A 660 -3.83 6.00 -30.42
C SER A 660 -3.53 7.37 -29.82
N ILE A 661 -2.92 8.26 -30.60
CA ILE A 661 -2.69 9.66 -30.25
C ILE A 661 -3.31 10.54 -31.33
N THR A 662 -4.45 11.15 -31.01
CA THR A 662 -5.28 11.96 -31.93
C THR A 662 -5.42 13.42 -31.47
N ASP A 663 -4.71 13.85 -30.41
CA ASP A 663 -4.91 15.18 -29.83
C ASP A 663 -4.56 16.32 -30.79
N THR A 664 -5.11 17.49 -30.50
CA THR A 664 -4.63 18.75 -31.07
C THR A 664 -3.70 19.42 -30.08
N VAL A 665 -2.50 19.80 -30.51
CA VAL A 665 -1.51 20.43 -29.63
C VAL A 665 -2.05 21.75 -29.08
N ALA A 666 -2.15 21.83 -27.75
CA ALA A 666 -2.71 23.01 -27.07
C ALA A 666 -1.77 24.24 -27.14
N ASN A 667 -0.45 24.03 -27.23
CA ASN A 667 0.55 25.08 -27.49
C ASN A 667 1.33 24.81 -28.78
N PRO A 668 0.79 25.21 -29.96
CA PRO A 668 1.45 25.03 -31.26
C PRO A 668 2.89 25.58 -31.32
N ALA A 669 3.16 26.66 -30.57
CA ALA A 669 4.47 27.33 -30.56
C ALA A 669 5.58 26.49 -29.91
N ALA A 670 5.24 25.46 -29.12
CA ALA A 670 6.22 24.61 -28.46
C ALA A 670 6.92 23.64 -29.43
N ASN A 671 6.32 23.36 -30.59
CA ASN A 671 6.90 22.52 -31.64
C ASN A 671 7.40 21.14 -31.15
N LEU A 672 6.63 20.48 -30.29
CA LEU A 672 7.00 19.22 -29.64
C LEU A 672 6.49 17.99 -30.43
N PRO A 673 7.33 16.98 -30.71
CA PRO A 673 6.89 15.76 -31.38
C PRO A 673 6.16 14.81 -30.41
N SER A 674 5.47 13.82 -30.96
CA SER A 674 4.82 12.74 -30.22
C SER A 674 5.18 11.39 -30.82
N ALA A 675 5.07 10.32 -30.05
CA ALA A 675 5.23 8.96 -30.56
C ALA A 675 4.31 7.96 -29.86
N CYS A 676 3.71 7.01 -30.58
CA CYS A 676 2.99 5.92 -29.92
C CYS A 676 3.95 5.04 -29.13
N LEU A 677 5.10 4.71 -29.72
CA LEU A 677 6.19 4.01 -29.06
C LEU A 677 7.49 4.83 -29.11
N TYR A 678 8.09 5.07 -27.95
CA TYR A 678 9.42 5.67 -27.82
C TYR A 678 10.40 4.69 -27.20
N ILE A 679 11.56 4.53 -27.84
CA ILE A 679 12.69 3.73 -27.39
C ILE A 679 13.92 4.63 -27.28
N SER A 680 14.61 4.60 -26.14
CA SER A 680 15.85 5.36 -25.95
C SER A 680 17.09 4.60 -26.46
N THR A 681 18.23 5.28 -26.49
CA THR A 681 19.53 4.67 -26.81
C THR A 681 20.02 3.66 -25.78
N ALA A 682 19.47 3.67 -24.56
CA ALA A 682 19.86 2.76 -23.48
C ALA A 682 19.04 1.45 -23.47
N ALA A 683 18.08 1.29 -24.40
CA ALA A 683 17.27 0.09 -24.54
C ALA A 683 17.84 -0.80 -25.64
N ILE A 684 18.01 -2.10 -25.35
CA ILE A 684 18.57 -3.09 -26.29
C ILE A 684 17.71 -4.36 -26.33
N ASN A 685 17.81 -5.12 -27.42
CA ASN A 685 17.13 -6.39 -27.62
C ASN A 685 15.61 -6.27 -27.44
N ILE A 686 14.97 -5.46 -28.28
CA ILE A 686 13.53 -5.22 -28.21
C ILE A 686 12.81 -6.10 -29.24
N ASP A 687 11.73 -6.74 -28.84
CA ASP A 687 10.84 -7.52 -29.71
C ASP A 687 9.49 -6.80 -29.83
N ILE A 688 9.11 -6.41 -31.04
CA ILE A 688 7.94 -5.56 -31.33
C ILE A 688 7.11 -6.21 -32.44
N ARG A 689 5.97 -6.80 -32.10
CA ARG A 689 5.12 -7.51 -33.07
C ARG A 689 3.63 -7.32 -32.82
N ASN A 690 2.82 -7.33 -33.87
CA ASN A 690 1.36 -7.26 -33.79
C ASN A 690 0.82 -6.02 -33.08
N ASN A 691 1.50 -4.88 -33.06
CA ASN A 691 0.98 -3.66 -32.44
C ASN A 691 0.32 -2.74 -33.47
N ILE A 692 -0.71 -2.00 -33.06
CA ILE A 692 -1.25 -0.84 -33.78
C ILE A 692 -0.69 0.44 -33.15
N PHE A 693 -0.01 1.25 -33.96
CA PHE A 693 0.52 2.56 -33.57
C PHE A 693 -0.07 3.66 -34.45
N LEU A 694 -1.19 4.24 -34.01
CA LEU A 694 -1.88 5.34 -34.68
C LEU A 694 -1.50 6.68 -34.04
N ASN A 695 -0.84 7.55 -34.81
CA ASN A 695 -0.55 8.92 -34.39
C ASN A 695 -0.99 9.93 -35.45
N THR A 696 -2.19 10.47 -35.25
CA THR A 696 -2.80 11.48 -36.13
C THR A 696 -2.85 12.86 -35.48
N ARG A 697 -2.07 13.08 -34.42
CA ARG A 697 -1.91 14.36 -33.73
C ARG A 697 -1.72 15.52 -34.71
N VAL A 698 -2.41 16.64 -34.46
CA VAL A 698 -2.38 17.85 -35.30
C VAL A 698 -2.08 19.12 -34.50
N GLY A 699 -1.89 20.25 -35.18
CA GLY A 699 -1.72 21.57 -34.55
C GLY A 699 -0.28 21.93 -34.18
N ASN A 700 0.70 21.16 -34.62
CA ASN A 700 2.13 21.41 -34.46
C ASN A 700 2.85 21.25 -35.83
N THR A 701 3.89 22.06 -36.10
CA THR A 701 4.82 21.84 -37.24
C THR A 701 6.20 21.27 -36.85
N PRO A 702 6.31 20.34 -35.89
CA PRO A 702 7.27 19.27 -35.87
C PRO A 702 6.60 17.97 -36.38
N LYS A 703 7.30 16.86 -36.21
CA LYS A 703 6.94 15.55 -36.73
C LYS A 703 6.27 14.69 -35.64
N ASN A 704 5.15 14.03 -35.96
CA ASN A 704 4.48 13.08 -35.07
C ASN A 704 4.73 11.67 -35.63
N TYR A 705 5.14 10.74 -34.77
CA TYR A 705 5.64 9.43 -35.19
C TYR A 705 4.74 8.30 -34.70
N ALA A 706 4.62 7.22 -35.46
CA ALA A 706 4.12 5.96 -34.90
C ALA A 706 5.17 5.36 -33.95
N ILE A 707 6.44 5.36 -34.39
CA ILE A 707 7.58 4.85 -33.62
C ILE A 707 8.77 5.81 -33.64
N HIS A 708 9.39 6.03 -32.49
CA HIS A 708 10.62 6.81 -32.35
C HIS A 708 11.72 5.96 -31.70
N SER A 709 12.80 5.72 -32.45
CA SER A 709 13.96 4.95 -31.99
C SER A 709 15.27 5.58 -32.47
N PRO A 710 16.38 5.52 -31.72
CA PRO A 710 17.69 5.82 -32.28
C PRO A 710 18.13 4.70 -33.24
N ASN A 711 19.05 5.02 -34.16
CA ASN A 711 19.62 4.04 -35.10
C ASN A 711 20.56 3.01 -34.44
N THR A 712 20.83 3.16 -33.14
CA THR A 712 21.65 2.23 -32.35
C THR A 712 20.83 1.13 -31.66
N THR A 713 19.50 1.20 -31.70
CA THR A 713 18.63 0.20 -31.07
C THR A 713 18.81 -1.15 -31.75
N THR A 714 19.01 -2.19 -30.94
CA THR A 714 19.05 -3.57 -31.43
C THR A 714 17.66 -4.19 -31.31
N PHE A 715 16.98 -4.38 -32.44
CA PHE A 715 15.73 -5.13 -32.50
C PHE A 715 16.04 -6.62 -32.57
N GLN A 716 15.49 -7.40 -31.63
CA GLN A 716 15.52 -8.87 -31.72
C GLN A 716 14.58 -9.33 -32.84
N ASN A 717 13.36 -8.79 -32.85
CA ASN A 717 12.40 -8.90 -33.95
C ASN A 717 11.59 -7.61 -34.01
N ILE A 718 11.31 -7.14 -35.22
CA ILE A 718 10.32 -6.11 -35.47
C ILE A 718 9.60 -6.49 -36.76
N ASN A 719 8.31 -6.85 -36.64
CA ASN A 719 7.50 -7.31 -37.77
C ASN A 719 6.00 -7.34 -37.42
N TYR A 720 5.13 -7.37 -38.42
CA TYR A 720 3.67 -7.48 -38.23
C TYR A 720 3.06 -6.36 -37.37
N ASN A 721 3.54 -5.13 -37.46
CA ASN A 721 2.94 -3.99 -36.78
C ASN A 721 2.19 -3.11 -37.80
N ASP A 722 1.22 -2.35 -37.35
CA ASP A 722 0.60 -1.28 -38.13
C ASP A 722 1.09 0.09 -37.64
N TYR A 723 1.57 0.91 -38.58
CA TYR A 723 2.11 2.24 -38.32
C TYR A 723 1.30 3.28 -39.11
N TRP A 724 0.40 3.98 -38.43
CA TRP A 724 -0.48 4.96 -39.06
C TRP A 724 -0.18 6.39 -38.60
N THR A 725 0.09 7.28 -39.54
CA THR A 725 0.29 8.72 -39.28
C THR A 725 -0.29 9.57 -40.39
N THR A 726 -0.84 10.74 -40.08
CA THR A 726 -1.31 11.73 -41.08
C THR A 726 -0.23 12.74 -41.50
N GLY A 727 0.94 12.72 -40.84
CA GLY A 727 2.07 13.62 -41.11
C GLY A 727 2.97 13.16 -42.26
N SER A 728 4.04 13.92 -42.53
CA SER A 728 5.01 13.60 -43.58
C SER A 728 6.04 12.54 -43.20
N VAL A 729 5.91 11.93 -42.02
CA VAL A 729 6.83 10.92 -41.49
C VAL A 729 6.07 9.88 -40.71
N ILE A 730 6.47 8.62 -40.86
CA ILE A 730 5.90 7.47 -40.14
C ILE A 730 6.66 7.20 -38.83
N GLY A 731 7.95 7.51 -38.80
CA GLY A 731 8.83 7.14 -37.70
C GLY A 731 10.16 7.90 -37.69
N TYR A 732 10.95 7.64 -36.65
CA TYR A 732 12.31 8.14 -36.49
C TYR A 732 13.27 6.99 -36.20
N PHE A 733 14.37 6.89 -36.95
CA PHE A 733 15.45 5.93 -36.77
C PHE A 733 16.83 6.60 -36.93
N GLY A 734 17.24 7.38 -35.93
CA GLY A 734 18.44 8.25 -36.01
C GLY A 734 18.31 9.45 -36.97
N ALA A 735 17.32 9.41 -37.86
CA ALA A 735 16.82 10.48 -38.70
C ALA A 735 15.33 10.23 -38.96
N ASP A 736 14.65 11.23 -39.51
CA ASP A 736 13.25 11.13 -39.90
C ASP A 736 13.03 10.15 -41.06
N VAL A 737 12.00 9.31 -40.94
CA VAL A 737 11.65 8.28 -41.93
C VAL A 737 10.26 8.59 -42.49
N ALA A 738 10.17 8.74 -43.81
CA ALA A 738 8.96 9.29 -44.45
C ALA A 738 7.79 8.29 -44.50
N ASN A 739 8.07 7.03 -44.83
CA ASN A 739 7.05 6.00 -45.04
C ASN A 739 7.57 4.61 -44.66
N LEU A 740 6.69 3.61 -44.68
CA LEU A 740 7.01 2.24 -44.27
C LEU A 740 8.11 1.56 -45.11
N ASN A 741 8.21 1.86 -46.41
CA ASN A 741 9.27 1.28 -47.25
C ASN A 741 10.65 1.82 -46.87
N ASP A 742 10.73 3.12 -46.57
CA ASP A 742 11.96 3.72 -46.04
C ASP A 742 12.31 3.16 -44.66
N TRP A 743 11.29 2.91 -43.82
CA TRP A 743 11.47 2.27 -42.52
C TRP A 743 12.11 0.89 -42.67
N ARG A 744 11.49 -0.01 -43.44
CA ARG A 744 12.02 -1.35 -43.75
C ARG A 744 13.45 -1.31 -44.27
N THR A 745 13.75 -0.34 -45.13
CA THR A 745 15.09 -0.15 -45.69
C THR A 745 16.09 0.27 -44.60
N ALA A 746 15.69 1.20 -43.72
CA ALA A 746 16.55 1.74 -42.67
C ALA A 746 16.93 0.70 -41.60
N ILE A 747 15.99 -0.20 -41.25
CA ILE A 747 16.21 -1.19 -40.18
C ILE A 747 16.55 -2.60 -40.71
N GLY A 748 16.28 -2.90 -41.99
CA GLY A 748 16.54 -4.20 -42.60
C GLY A 748 15.63 -5.34 -42.10
N GLN A 749 14.48 -5.02 -41.49
CA GLN A 749 13.48 -5.97 -40.96
C GLN A 749 12.05 -5.50 -41.33
N ASP A 750 11.02 -6.00 -40.64
CA ASP A 750 9.65 -5.44 -40.66
C ASP A 750 8.85 -5.62 -41.98
N LEU A 751 9.09 -6.75 -42.65
CA LEU A 751 8.55 -7.05 -43.98
C LEU A 751 7.02 -7.20 -44.04
N ASN A 752 6.39 -7.71 -42.99
CA ASN A 752 4.95 -8.00 -42.92
C ASN A 752 4.15 -6.93 -42.16
N SER A 753 4.81 -5.86 -41.72
CA SER A 753 4.12 -4.70 -41.14
C SER A 753 3.35 -3.94 -42.21
N ILE A 754 2.35 -3.16 -41.81
CA ILE A 754 1.53 -2.33 -42.71
C ILE A 754 1.51 -0.88 -42.22
N SER A 755 0.90 -0.01 -43.03
CA SER A 755 0.69 1.40 -42.72
C SER A 755 -0.65 1.78 -43.33
N ASP A 756 -1.71 1.61 -42.55
CA ASP A 756 -3.08 1.88 -42.96
C ASP A 756 -3.90 2.37 -41.77
N ASP A 757 -5.08 2.94 -42.00
CA ASP A 757 -5.94 3.31 -40.88
C ASP A 757 -6.52 2.03 -40.23
N PRO A 758 -6.28 1.77 -38.94
CA PRO A 758 -6.83 0.60 -38.25
C PRO A 758 -8.36 0.66 -38.13
N HIS A 759 -8.99 1.81 -38.41
CA HIS A 759 -10.44 2.00 -38.36
C HIS A 759 -11.04 1.58 -37.02
N PHE A 760 -10.49 2.13 -35.93
CA PHE A 760 -11.08 1.97 -34.60
C PHE A 760 -12.54 2.45 -34.59
N THR A 761 -13.36 1.83 -33.74
CA THR A 761 -14.79 2.15 -33.59
C THR A 761 -15.02 3.64 -33.29
N SER A 762 -14.14 4.25 -32.48
CA SER A 762 -14.06 5.71 -32.29
C SER A 762 -12.71 6.10 -31.68
N GLU A 763 -12.44 7.41 -31.55
CA GLU A 763 -11.22 7.91 -30.86
C GLU A 763 -11.16 7.51 -29.37
N THR A 764 -12.30 7.16 -28.76
CA THR A 764 -12.41 6.72 -27.36
C THR A 764 -12.65 5.22 -27.21
N ASN A 765 -12.68 4.48 -28.32
CA ASN A 765 -12.90 3.04 -28.33
C ASN A 765 -12.02 2.40 -29.40
N LEU A 766 -10.90 1.80 -28.97
CA LEU A 766 -9.90 1.20 -29.84
C LEU A 766 -10.22 -0.25 -30.27
N HIS A 767 -11.45 -0.73 -30.09
CA HIS A 767 -11.90 -1.94 -30.76
C HIS A 767 -11.98 -1.68 -32.27
N ILE A 768 -11.61 -2.68 -33.06
CA ILE A 768 -11.49 -2.59 -34.50
C ILE A 768 -12.88 -2.64 -35.13
N ASN A 769 -13.14 -1.75 -36.10
CA ASN A 769 -14.36 -1.83 -36.89
C ASN A 769 -14.16 -2.86 -38.02
N PRO A 770 -14.89 -3.99 -38.01
CA PRO A 770 -14.67 -5.10 -38.93
C PRO A 770 -15.03 -4.78 -40.39
N SER A 771 -15.73 -3.67 -40.65
CA SER A 771 -16.18 -3.32 -42.00
C SER A 771 -15.10 -2.68 -42.87
N PHE A 772 -14.03 -2.17 -42.25
CA PHE A 772 -13.07 -1.29 -42.93
C PHE A 772 -11.60 -1.60 -42.64
N SER A 773 -11.29 -2.28 -41.53
CA SER A 773 -9.91 -2.43 -41.07
C SER A 773 -9.10 -3.45 -41.86
N THR A 774 -7.82 -3.13 -42.11
CA THR A 774 -6.87 -4.02 -42.79
C THR A 774 -5.92 -4.74 -41.85
N VAL A 775 -6.06 -4.54 -40.53
CA VAL A 775 -5.19 -5.14 -39.49
C VAL A 775 -5.56 -6.58 -39.12
N CYS A 776 -6.60 -7.11 -39.75
CA CYS A 776 -7.19 -8.40 -39.45
C CYS A 776 -6.48 -9.60 -40.06
N ASP A 777 -6.40 -10.72 -39.35
CA ASP A 777 -5.90 -12.01 -39.84
C ASP A 777 -4.50 -11.93 -40.51
N ILE A 778 -3.75 -10.87 -40.23
CA ILE A 778 -2.44 -10.61 -40.85
C ILE A 778 -1.30 -10.58 -39.84
N GLY A 779 -1.57 -10.76 -38.55
CA GLY A 779 -0.56 -10.87 -37.51
C GLY A 779 0.12 -12.25 -37.46
N VAL A 780 0.97 -12.44 -36.45
CA VAL A 780 1.67 -13.71 -36.19
C VAL A 780 1.43 -14.23 -34.78
N PRO A 781 1.10 -15.53 -34.57
CA PRO A 781 0.91 -16.07 -33.23
C PRO A 781 2.12 -15.82 -32.30
N ILE A 782 1.85 -15.36 -31.08
CA ILE A 782 2.86 -15.15 -30.03
C ILE A 782 2.61 -16.15 -28.90
N ALA A 783 3.60 -16.99 -28.61
CA ALA A 783 3.51 -17.95 -27.52
C ALA A 783 3.28 -17.22 -26.19
N GLY A 784 2.25 -17.64 -25.45
CA GLY A 784 1.89 -17.06 -24.15
C GLY A 784 0.87 -15.91 -24.19
N VAL A 785 0.55 -15.37 -25.38
CA VAL A 785 -0.50 -14.34 -25.56
C VAL A 785 -1.60 -14.92 -26.45
N THR A 786 -2.50 -15.69 -25.85
CA THR A 786 -3.53 -16.48 -26.56
C THR A 786 -4.92 -15.86 -26.53
N THR A 787 -5.10 -14.77 -25.79
CA THR A 787 -6.35 -14.01 -25.75
C THR A 787 -6.04 -12.53 -25.90
N ASP A 788 -7.01 -11.76 -26.35
CA ASP A 788 -6.96 -10.31 -26.51
C ASP A 788 -7.38 -9.58 -25.21
N ILE A 789 -7.69 -8.28 -25.29
CA ILE A 789 -8.07 -7.48 -24.12
C ILE A 789 -9.41 -7.91 -23.49
N ASP A 790 -10.39 -8.35 -24.28
CA ASP A 790 -11.73 -8.75 -23.82
C ASP A 790 -11.82 -10.23 -23.44
N GLY A 791 -10.78 -11.00 -23.76
CA GLY A 791 -10.68 -12.42 -23.44
C GLY A 791 -11.02 -13.34 -24.61
N ASP A 792 -11.24 -12.79 -25.81
CA ASP A 792 -11.45 -13.53 -27.04
C ASP A 792 -10.18 -14.27 -27.45
N VAL A 793 -10.35 -15.49 -27.95
CA VAL A 793 -9.25 -16.40 -28.28
C VAL A 793 -8.65 -16.00 -29.61
N ARG A 794 -7.33 -15.79 -29.61
CA ARG A 794 -6.59 -15.45 -30.82
C ARG A 794 -6.42 -16.62 -31.78
N SER A 795 -6.45 -16.33 -33.08
CA SER A 795 -6.15 -17.29 -34.13
C SER A 795 -4.73 -17.87 -33.94
N VAL A 796 -4.64 -19.20 -34.00
CA VAL A 796 -3.38 -19.94 -33.82
C VAL A 796 -2.46 -19.89 -35.04
N THR A 797 -2.90 -19.27 -36.13
CA THR A 797 -2.15 -19.11 -37.38
C THR A 797 -2.07 -17.68 -37.88
N THR A 798 -3.13 -16.90 -37.68
CA THR A 798 -3.34 -15.56 -38.26
C THR A 798 -4.09 -14.65 -37.28
N PRO A 799 -3.51 -14.31 -36.12
CA PRO A 799 -4.18 -13.40 -35.18
C PRO A 799 -4.25 -11.99 -35.76
N ASP A 800 -5.10 -11.15 -35.17
CA ASP A 800 -5.19 -9.75 -35.55
C ASP A 800 -4.01 -8.95 -35.01
N ILE A 801 -3.60 -7.91 -35.74
CA ILE A 801 -2.67 -6.90 -35.21
C ILE A 801 -3.48 -5.99 -34.27
N GLY A 802 -2.98 -5.74 -33.05
CA GLY A 802 -3.61 -4.89 -32.05
C GLY A 802 -4.16 -5.64 -30.83
N ALA A 803 -4.72 -4.88 -29.89
CA ALA A 803 -5.20 -5.38 -28.59
C ALA A 803 -6.54 -6.11 -28.63
N ASP A 804 -7.23 -6.05 -29.75
CA ASP A 804 -8.56 -6.58 -30.00
C ASP A 804 -8.43 -7.71 -31.02
N GLU A 805 -9.02 -8.86 -30.74
CA GLU A 805 -9.18 -9.96 -31.68
C GLU A 805 -10.64 -10.05 -32.06
N TYR A 806 -10.91 -9.99 -33.35
CA TYR A 806 -12.27 -10.02 -33.85
C TYR A 806 -12.38 -10.99 -35.01
N ASN A 807 -13.59 -11.51 -35.21
CA ASN A 807 -13.83 -12.29 -36.40
C ASN A 807 -13.92 -11.32 -37.58
N CYS A 808 -12.90 -11.33 -38.45
CA CYS A 808 -13.09 -10.89 -39.83
C CYS A 808 -14.07 -11.81 -40.53
N GLY A 809 -15.35 -11.65 -40.20
CA GLY A 809 -16.41 -12.15 -41.01
C GLY A 809 -16.17 -11.57 -42.40
N THR A 810 -15.76 -12.43 -43.34
CA THR A 810 -16.17 -12.21 -44.72
C THR A 810 -17.68 -12.22 -44.67
N SER A 811 -18.26 -11.03 -44.54
CA SER A 811 -19.70 -10.86 -44.56
C SER A 811 -20.11 -11.41 -45.92
N THR A 812 -20.79 -12.55 -45.93
CA THR A 812 -21.34 -13.08 -47.17
C THR A 812 -22.81 -12.74 -47.25
N PHE A 813 -23.27 -12.37 -48.44
CA PHE A 813 -24.68 -12.15 -48.71
C PHE A 813 -25.18 -13.16 -49.72
N GLN A 814 -26.45 -13.50 -49.57
CA GLN A 814 -27.17 -14.34 -50.52
C GLN A 814 -27.75 -13.44 -51.60
N LEU A 815 -27.67 -13.87 -52.85
CA LEU A 815 -28.12 -13.08 -53.99
C LEU A 815 -28.95 -13.95 -54.92
N SER A 816 -30.03 -13.38 -55.42
CA SER A 816 -30.88 -13.94 -56.46
C SER A 816 -31.14 -12.89 -57.53
N VAL A 817 -30.70 -13.15 -58.76
CA VAL A 817 -30.86 -12.22 -59.90
C VAL A 817 -31.63 -12.90 -61.01
N ASN A 818 -32.82 -12.39 -61.29
CA ASN A 818 -33.63 -12.82 -62.43
C ASN A 818 -33.22 -12.06 -63.69
N VAL A 819 -32.77 -12.79 -64.71
CA VAL A 819 -32.49 -12.26 -66.05
C VAL A 819 -33.52 -12.78 -67.06
N SER A 820 -33.88 -11.94 -68.02
CA SER A 820 -34.80 -12.29 -69.11
C SER A 820 -34.05 -12.94 -70.28
N ASP A 821 -34.80 -13.58 -71.18
CA ASP A 821 -34.24 -13.97 -72.49
C ASP A 821 -33.76 -12.72 -73.25
N GLY A 822 -32.60 -12.81 -73.89
CA GLY A 822 -31.99 -11.68 -74.61
C GLY A 822 -31.12 -10.78 -73.73
N TRP A 823 -31.09 -9.48 -74.03
CA TRP A 823 -30.14 -8.54 -73.41
C TRP A 823 -30.61 -8.06 -72.02
N ASN A 824 -29.70 -8.08 -71.05
CA ASN A 824 -29.93 -7.65 -69.67
C ASN A 824 -28.82 -6.71 -69.22
N MET A 825 -29.18 -5.72 -68.38
CA MET A 825 -28.21 -4.93 -67.64
C MET A 825 -27.97 -5.58 -66.27
N VAL A 826 -26.76 -6.07 -66.06
CA VAL A 826 -26.35 -6.82 -64.87
C VAL A 826 -25.16 -6.15 -64.20
N SER A 827 -24.93 -6.46 -62.93
CA SER A 827 -23.72 -6.05 -62.20
C SER A 827 -23.23 -7.19 -61.32
N VAL A 828 -22.04 -6.99 -60.75
CA VAL A 828 -21.53 -7.86 -59.68
C VAL A 828 -21.51 -7.04 -58.37
N PRO A 829 -22.28 -7.42 -57.34
CA PRO A 829 -22.41 -6.63 -56.11
C PRO A 829 -21.32 -6.88 -55.05
N GLY A 830 -20.48 -7.89 -55.25
CA GLY A 830 -19.42 -8.29 -54.33
C GLY A 830 -18.38 -9.17 -55.04
N THR A 831 -17.56 -9.89 -54.29
CA THR A 831 -16.63 -10.89 -54.86
C THR A 831 -17.24 -12.29 -54.83
N ASN A 832 -17.06 -13.02 -55.93
CA ASN A 832 -17.41 -14.43 -56.02
C ASN A 832 -16.18 -15.27 -55.64
N PRO A 833 -16.24 -16.12 -54.59
CA PRO A 833 -15.15 -17.01 -54.20
C PRO A 833 -14.61 -17.91 -55.33
N ASP A 834 -15.43 -18.26 -56.31
CA ASP A 834 -15.03 -19.08 -57.46
C ASP A 834 -14.31 -18.27 -58.56
N GLY A 835 -14.21 -16.95 -58.39
CA GLY A 835 -13.51 -16.02 -59.27
C GLY A 835 -14.41 -14.98 -59.90
N MET A 836 -13.80 -13.88 -60.36
CA MET A 836 -14.51 -12.73 -60.95
C MET A 836 -14.73 -12.83 -62.46
N GLY A 837 -14.47 -13.99 -63.06
CA GLY A 837 -14.66 -14.21 -64.50
C GLY A 837 -16.14 -14.10 -64.89
N VAL A 838 -16.42 -13.59 -66.09
CA VAL A 838 -17.82 -13.50 -66.60
C VAL A 838 -18.51 -14.87 -66.68
N ALA A 839 -17.74 -15.97 -66.74
CA ALA A 839 -18.23 -17.34 -66.68
C ALA A 839 -18.58 -17.83 -65.27
N ASN A 840 -17.93 -17.30 -64.24
CA ASN A 840 -18.25 -17.58 -62.85
C ASN A 840 -19.54 -16.85 -62.43
N TRP A 841 -19.76 -15.64 -62.94
CA TRP A 841 -20.95 -14.85 -62.62
C TRP A 841 -22.17 -15.22 -63.46
N TRP A 842 -21.99 -15.45 -64.76
CA TRP A 842 -23.09 -15.73 -65.68
C TRP A 842 -22.75 -16.91 -66.60
N PRO A 843 -22.80 -18.16 -66.09
CA PRO A 843 -22.53 -19.35 -66.89
C PRO A 843 -23.52 -19.58 -68.03
N GLY A 844 -24.77 -19.06 -67.94
CA GLY A 844 -25.81 -19.19 -68.97
C GLY A 844 -25.78 -18.12 -70.08
N ARG A 845 -24.80 -17.19 -70.04
CA ARG A 845 -24.70 -16.11 -71.04
C ARG A 845 -24.42 -16.63 -72.46
N VAL A 846 -24.80 -15.82 -73.45
CA VAL A 846 -24.51 -16.04 -74.87
C VAL A 846 -23.56 -14.95 -75.37
N GLY A 847 -22.34 -15.35 -75.71
CA GLY A 847 -21.31 -14.44 -76.24
C GLY A 847 -20.63 -13.59 -75.16
N ASP A 848 -20.13 -12.44 -75.57
CA ASP A 848 -19.34 -11.56 -74.71
C ASP A 848 -20.21 -10.70 -73.79
N VAL A 849 -19.62 -10.26 -72.67
CA VAL A 849 -20.21 -9.27 -71.76
C VAL A 849 -19.56 -7.92 -72.04
N TYR A 850 -20.35 -6.85 -72.09
CA TYR A 850 -19.90 -5.53 -72.51
C TYR A 850 -20.00 -4.52 -71.36
N LYS A 851 -18.92 -3.80 -71.09
CA LYS A 851 -18.96 -2.55 -70.30
C LYS A 851 -19.09 -1.35 -71.22
N TYR A 852 -19.55 -0.22 -70.69
CA TYR A 852 -19.55 1.05 -71.41
C TYR A 852 -18.45 1.98 -70.90
N ALA A 853 -17.55 2.40 -71.80
CA ALA A 853 -16.49 3.36 -71.53
C ALA A 853 -16.24 4.22 -72.78
N GLY A 854 -17.12 5.20 -73.02
CA GLY A 854 -17.14 5.98 -74.27
C GLY A 854 -17.60 5.18 -75.51
N GLY A 855 -17.92 3.90 -75.31
CA GLY A 855 -18.34 2.91 -76.30
C GLY A 855 -18.40 1.53 -75.62
N TYR A 856 -18.99 0.53 -76.29
CA TYR A 856 -19.07 -0.83 -75.74
C TYR A 856 -17.75 -1.57 -75.91
N GLN A 857 -17.25 -2.13 -74.80
CA GLN A 857 -16.01 -2.90 -74.74
C GLN A 857 -16.28 -4.25 -74.11
N THR A 858 -15.78 -5.33 -74.71
CA THR A 858 -15.85 -6.69 -74.15
C THR A 858 -15.00 -6.82 -72.89
N ILE A 859 -15.49 -7.56 -71.91
CA ILE A 859 -14.77 -7.88 -70.67
C ILE A 859 -14.71 -9.39 -70.44
N THR A 860 -13.64 -9.84 -69.80
CA THR A 860 -13.47 -11.22 -69.34
C THR A 860 -13.65 -11.35 -67.82
N THR A 861 -13.50 -10.26 -67.09
CA THR A 861 -13.57 -10.17 -65.63
C THR A 861 -14.48 -9.01 -65.24
N ALA A 862 -15.42 -9.27 -64.34
CA ALA A 862 -16.31 -8.25 -63.80
C ALA A 862 -15.70 -7.58 -62.55
N THR A 863 -16.15 -6.38 -62.24
CA THR A 863 -15.66 -5.54 -61.15
C THR A 863 -16.84 -5.04 -60.33
N PRO A 864 -16.78 -5.11 -58.99
CA PRO A 864 -17.89 -4.65 -58.16
C PRO A 864 -18.27 -3.18 -58.41
N GLY A 865 -19.57 -2.88 -58.28
CA GLY A 865 -20.13 -1.55 -58.50
C GLY A 865 -20.23 -1.11 -59.98
N VAL A 866 -19.74 -1.90 -60.94
CA VAL A 866 -19.84 -1.59 -62.38
C VAL A 866 -21.02 -2.32 -63.03
N GLY A 867 -21.73 -1.62 -63.92
CA GLY A 867 -22.81 -2.21 -64.72
C GLY A 867 -22.32 -2.75 -66.07
N TYR A 868 -22.93 -3.83 -66.54
CA TYR A 868 -22.61 -4.53 -67.78
C TYR A 868 -23.85 -4.87 -68.60
N TRP A 869 -23.67 -5.00 -69.92
CA TRP A 869 -24.61 -5.67 -70.81
C TRP A 869 -24.23 -7.13 -71.01
N MET A 870 -25.17 -8.02 -70.71
CA MET A 870 -25.02 -9.47 -70.88
C MET A 870 -26.25 -10.01 -71.60
N LYS A 871 -26.04 -10.87 -72.60
CA LYS A 871 -27.13 -11.55 -73.30
C LYS A 871 -27.32 -12.96 -72.73
N ASN A 872 -28.53 -13.35 -72.38
CA ASN A 872 -28.86 -14.69 -71.87
C ASN A 872 -29.69 -15.48 -72.90
N ASN A 873 -29.58 -16.82 -72.87
CA ASN A 873 -30.44 -17.71 -73.66
C ASN A 873 -31.58 -18.22 -72.78
N GLY A 874 -32.81 -17.73 -73.01
CA GLY A 874 -33.94 -17.99 -72.13
C GLY A 874 -33.90 -17.16 -70.84
N ALA A 875 -35.04 -17.08 -70.17
CA ALA A 875 -35.09 -16.50 -68.82
C ALA A 875 -34.38 -17.43 -67.84
N GLN A 876 -33.55 -16.88 -66.96
CA GLN A 876 -32.79 -17.62 -65.96
C GLN A 876 -32.72 -16.83 -64.66
N THR A 877 -32.65 -17.54 -63.54
CA THR A 877 -32.31 -16.95 -62.25
C THR A 877 -30.90 -17.41 -61.89
N TYR A 878 -30.03 -16.46 -61.56
CA TYR A 878 -28.71 -16.75 -60.99
C TYR A 878 -28.80 -16.60 -59.47
N ASN A 879 -28.47 -17.66 -58.73
CA ASN A 879 -28.62 -17.67 -57.27
C ASN A 879 -27.40 -18.21 -56.54
N THR A 880 -27.18 -17.72 -55.32
CA THR A 880 -26.30 -18.37 -54.34
C THR A 880 -26.89 -19.72 -53.91
N GLY A 881 -26.05 -20.76 -53.93
CA GLY A 881 -26.46 -22.15 -53.70
C GLY A 881 -26.65 -22.98 -54.97
N ASP A 882 -26.89 -22.33 -56.11
CA ASP A 882 -27.04 -22.97 -57.43
C ASP A 882 -25.84 -22.64 -58.34
N GLU A 883 -25.85 -21.46 -58.99
CA GLU A 883 -24.77 -21.02 -59.87
C GLU A 883 -23.61 -20.34 -59.14
N TRP A 884 -23.87 -19.75 -57.97
CA TRP A 884 -22.84 -19.14 -57.12
C TRP A 884 -22.66 -19.92 -55.82
N PRO A 885 -21.51 -19.82 -55.14
CA PRO A 885 -21.21 -20.59 -53.93
C PRO A 885 -22.33 -20.56 -52.88
N ALA A 886 -22.64 -21.73 -52.32
CA ALA A 886 -23.62 -21.86 -51.23
C ALA A 886 -23.23 -21.07 -49.97
N GLY A 887 -21.93 -20.81 -49.77
CA GLY A 887 -21.42 -19.93 -48.72
C GLY A 887 -21.75 -18.45 -48.90
N GLY A 888 -22.34 -18.06 -50.05
CA GLY A 888 -22.68 -16.68 -50.39
C GLY A 888 -21.57 -15.94 -51.15
N LEU A 889 -21.88 -14.72 -51.57
CA LEU A 889 -20.94 -13.79 -52.20
C LEU A 889 -20.33 -12.89 -51.13
N GLN A 890 -19.05 -12.57 -51.20
CA GLN A 890 -18.39 -11.73 -50.20
C GLN A 890 -18.74 -10.25 -50.43
N VAL A 891 -19.14 -9.56 -49.35
CA VAL A 891 -19.34 -8.11 -49.31
C VAL A 891 -18.00 -7.40 -49.60
N VAL A 892 -18.08 -6.26 -50.28
CA VAL A 892 -16.92 -5.43 -50.62
C VAL A 892 -17.18 -3.99 -50.22
N ALA A 893 -16.13 -3.22 -49.96
CA ALA A 893 -16.26 -1.80 -49.69
C ALA A 893 -16.86 -1.04 -50.89
N HIS A 894 -17.71 -0.03 -50.62
CA HIS A 894 -18.38 0.80 -51.63
C HIS A 894 -17.45 1.89 -52.16
N THR A 895 -16.34 1.50 -52.82
CA THR A 895 -15.35 2.45 -53.34
C THR A 895 -15.97 3.40 -54.38
N PRO A 896 -15.76 4.73 -54.29
CA PRO A 896 -16.27 5.69 -55.27
C PRO A 896 -15.88 5.34 -56.71
N LEU A 897 -16.88 5.22 -57.58
CA LEU A 897 -16.70 4.79 -58.97
C LEU A 897 -16.24 5.96 -59.83
N THR A 898 -15.25 5.76 -60.69
CA THR A 898 -14.82 6.80 -61.65
C THR A 898 -15.85 6.96 -62.76
N GLY A 899 -16.42 8.16 -62.90
CA GLY A 899 -17.38 8.52 -63.93
C GLY A 899 -16.80 9.47 -64.97
N ALA A 900 -17.06 9.19 -66.24
CA ALA A 900 -16.75 10.08 -67.36
C ALA A 900 -17.90 11.05 -67.64
N ILE A 901 -17.62 12.15 -68.34
CA ILE A 901 -18.66 13.02 -68.89
C ILE A 901 -19.58 12.22 -69.83
N GLY A 902 -20.90 12.41 -69.71
CA GLY A 902 -21.88 11.65 -70.47
C GLY A 902 -22.38 10.41 -69.72
N TRP A 903 -22.76 9.36 -70.46
CA TRP A 903 -23.38 8.16 -69.89
C TRP A 903 -22.36 7.20 -69.28
N ASN A 904 -22.67 6.63 -68.13
CA ASN A 904 -21.87 5.63 -67.41
C ASN A 904 -22.78 4.48 -66.95
N MET A 905 -22.23 3.26 -66.88
CA MET A 905 -22.92 2.10 -66.34
C MET A 905 -22.41 1.78 -64.93
N ILE A 906 -23.31 1.76 -63.97
CA ILE A 906 -23.04 1.45 -62.56
C ILE A 906 -23.86 0.22 -62.13
N GLY A 907 -23.50 -0.38 -61.01
CA GLY A 907 -24.18 -1.54 -60.43
C GLY A 907 -24.42 -1.37 -58.94
N GLY A 908 -25.42 -2.06 -58.40
CA GLY A 908 -25.65 -2.14 -56.95
C GLY A 908 -24.63 -3.03 -56.24
N TYR A 909 -24.47 -2.81 -54.94
CA TYR A 909 -23.67 -3.61 -54.01
C TYR A 909 -24.54 -4.65 -53.28
N GLU A 910 -24.19 -5.11 -52.09
CA GLU A 910 -24.88 -6.17 -51.35
C GLU A 910 -26.32 -5.81 -50.91
N ILE A 911 -26.63 -4.51 -50.82
CA ILE A 911 -27.95 -3.99 -50.43
C ILE A 911 -28.46 -3.00 -51.48
N ALA A 912 -29.79 -2.93 -51.65
CA ALA A 912 -30.43 -1.97 -52.54
C ALA A 912 -30.29 -0.53 -52.03
N ALA A 913 -29.64 0.32 -52.81
CA ALA A 913 -29.47 1.74 -52.50
C ALA A 913 -30.60 2.58 -53.11
N THR A 914 -31.04 3.64 -52.42
CA THR A 914 -32.03 4.57 -53.01
C THR A 914 -31.37 5.42 -54.10
N ALA A 915 -31.89 5.38 -55.33
CA ALA A 915 -31.26 6.01 -56.50
C ALA A 915 -31.12 7.54 -56.37
N SER A 916 -32.00 8.20 -55.62
CA SER A 916 -31.91 9.64 -55.35
C SER A 916 -30.84 10.04 -54.33
N LEU A 917 -30.26 9.08 -53.61
CA LEU A 917 -29.21 9.31 -52.62
C LEU A 917 -27.79 9.10 -53.21
N VAL A 918 -27.69 8.70 -54.48
CA VAL A 918 -26.40 8.67 -55.17
C VAL A 918 -25.86 10.10 -55.30
N THR A 919 -24.60 10.28 -54.93
CA THR A 919 -23.92 11.57 -54.98
C THR A 919 -22.68 11.52 -55.88
N THR A 920 -22.08 12.67 -56.15
CA THR A 920 -20.88 12.78 -56.99
C THR A 920 -19.82 13.66 -56.35
N VAL A 921 -18.56 13.49 -56.76
CA VAL A 921 -17.45 14.39 -56.42
C VAL A 921 -16.79 14.89 -57.71
N PRO A 922 -16.77 16.21 -57.99
CA PRO A 922 -17.49 17.28 -57.29
C PRO A 922 -19.01 17.08 -57.19
N SER A 923 -19.67 17.75 -56.24
CA SER A 923 -21.12 17.62 -56.05
C SER A 923 -21.91 18.17 -57.25
N GLY A 924 -23.04 17.53 -57.55
CA GLY A 924 -23.98 18.00 -58.56
C GLY A 924 -23.64 17.64 -60.02
N LEU A 925 -22.75 16.65 -60.26
CA LEU A 925 -22.43 16.21 -61.61
C LEU A 925 -23.53 15.37 -62.26
N GLN A 926 -24.43 14.74 -61.49
CA GLN A 926 -25.50 13.91 -62.04
C GLN A 926 -26.51 14.74 -62.85
N SER A 927 -26.83 14.28 -64.07
CA SER A 927 -27.76 14.90 -65.01
C SER A 927 -28.98 14.00 -65.25
N GLY A 928 -30.07 14.28 -64.54
CA GLY A 928 -31.33 13.51 -64.65
C GLY A 928 -31.36 12.25 -63.77
N PRO A 929 -32.43 11.42 -63.89
CA PRO A 929 -32.57 10.23 -63.08
C PRO A 929 -31.61 9.12 -63.51
N ILE A 930 -31.39 8.17 -62.61
CA ILE A 930 -30.70 6.90 -62.91
C ILE A 930 -31.71 5.99 -63.63
N TYR A 931 -31.31 5.33 -64.70
CA TYR A 931 -32.21 4.48 -65.51
C TYR A 931 -31.86 3.00 -65.36
N LYS A 932 -32.89 2.15 -65.27
CA LYS A 932 -32.79 0.70 -65.40
C LYS A 932 -33.32 0.22 -66.75
N TYR A 933 -32.98 -1.01 -67.12
CA TYR A 933 -33.49 -1.67 -68.32
C TYR A 933 -34.26 -2.95 -67.99
N SER A 934 -35.50 -3.05 -68.46
CA SER A 934 -36.32 -4.27 -68.39
C SER A 934 -37.26 -4.29 -69.60
N GLY A 935 -36.78 -4.80 -70.74
CA GLY A 935 -37.48 -4.70 -72.04
C GLY A 935 -37.57 -3.28 -72.63
N GLY A 936 -37.18 -2.26 -71.86
CA GLY A 936 -37.10 -0.84 -72.20
C GLY A 936 -36.50 -0.04 -71.05
N TYR A 937 -36.16 1.24 -71.29
CA TYR A 937 -35.58 2.10 -70.26
C TYR A 937 -36.66 2.79 -69.41
N SER A 938 -36.45 2.79 -68.09
CA SER A 938 -37.29 3.52 -67.12
C SER A 938 -36.44 4.07 -65.98
N ALA A 939 -36.91 5.12 -65.31
CA ALA A 939 -36.23 5.64 -64.13
C ALA A 939 -36.20 4.59 -63.00
N ALA A 940 -35.05 4.43 -62.37
CA ALA A 940 -34.84 3.54 -61.24
C ALA A 940 -35.13 4.29 -59.93
N ALA A 941 -35.92 3.68 -59.05
CA ALA A 941 -36.13 4.17 -57.68
C ALA A 941 -35.02 3.67 -56.74
N THR A 942 -34.50 2.48 -57.01
CA THR A 942 -33.43 1.81 -56.28
C THR A 942 -32.35 1.31 -57.24
N ILE A 943 -31.15 1.14 -56.71
CA ILE A 943 -30.02 0.46 -57.34
C ILE A 943 -29.86 -0.87 -56.60
N ASP A 944 -30.40 -1.92 -57.21
CA ASP A 944 -30.53 -3.24 -56.60
C ASP A 944 -29.29 -4.10 -56.87
N PRO A 945 -28.92 -5.00 -55.93
CA PRO A 945 -27.80 -5.93 -56.10
C PRO A 945 -27.92 -6.78 -57.36
N GLY A 946 -26.83 -6.90 -58.13
CA GLY A 946 -26.76 -7.76 -59.31
C GLY A 946 -27.35 -7.18 -60.61
N PHE A 947 -27.93 -5.97 -60.55
CA PHE A 947 -28.46 -5.26 -61.72
C PHE A 947 -27.61 -4.06 -62.12
N GLY A 948 -27.54 -3.81 -63.43
CA GLY A 948 -26.85 -2.67 -64.01
C GLY A 948 -27.79 -1.48 -64.26
N TYR A 949 -27.25 -0.27 -64.12
CA TYR A 949 -27.99 1.00 -64.24
C TYR A 949 -27.21 2.04 -65.05
N TRP A 950 -27.93 2.94 -65.71
CA TRP A 950 -27.36 4.09 -66.41
C TRP A 950 -27.43 5.35 -65.57
N ILE A 951 -26.31 6.05 -65.47
CA ILE A 951 -26.22 7.39 -64.88
C ILE A 951 -25.51 8.32 -65.86
N LYS A 952 -26.01 9.55 -66.01
CA LYS A 952 -25.40 10.56 -66.88
C LYS A 952 -24.72 11.64 -66.04
N LEU A 953 -23.49 12.00 -66.37
CA LEU A 953 -22.74 13.07 -65.71
C LEU A 953 -22.51 14.27 -66.63
N THR A 954 -22.54 15.47 -66.07
CA THR A 954 -22.22 16.75 -66.76
C THR A 954 -20.72 17.03 -66.85
N GLY A 955 -19.89 16.30 -66.09
CA GLY A 955 -18.43 16.36 -66.09
C GLY A 955 -17.82 15.05 -65.56
N ALA A 956 -16.50 14.89 -65.72
CA ALA A 956 -15.80 13.76 -65.12
C ALA A 956 -15.67 13.95 -63.59
N GLY A 957 -15.75 12.85 -62.84
CA GLY A 957 -15.70 12.87 -61.38
C GLY A 957 -15.86 11.48 -60.78
N GLN A 958 -16.18 11.41 -59.49
CA GLN A 958 -16.53 10.17 -58.80
C GLN A 958 -18.03 10.07 -58.55
N ILE A 959 -18.56 8.84 -58.56
CA ILE A 959 -19.95 8.49 -58.24
C ILE A 959 -19.92 7.70 -56.94
N ILE A 960 -20.68 8.14 -55.94
CA ILE A 960 -20.76 7.52 -54.62
C ILE A 960 -22.15 6.91 -54.47
N ILE A 961 -22.20 5.59 -54.34
CA ILE A 961 -23.41 4.85 -53.99
C ILE A 961 -23.42 4.72 -52.46
N PRO A 962 -24.50 5.11 -51.75
CA PRO A 962 -24.52 5.13 -50.30
C PRO A 962 -24.68 3.73 -49.69
N GLU A 963 -24.04 3.52 -48.53
CA GLU A 963 -24.04 2.26 -47.77
C GLU A 963 -25.35 2.01 -46.96
N SER A 964 -26.41 2.81 -47.13
CA SER A 964 -27.57 2.81 -46.20
C SER A 964 -28.92 2.36 -46.80
N PHE A 965 -29.71 1.72 -45.94
CA PHE A 965 -31.02 1.10 -46.16
C PHE A 965 -32.10 2.04 -46.76
N ALA A 966 -33.02 1.49 -47.56
CA ALA A 966 -34.39 2.01 -47.59
C ALA A 966 -35.04 1.77 -46.22
N LYS A 967 -35.77 2.76 -45.69
CA LYS A 967 -36.43 2.71 -44.38
C LYS A 967 -37.36 1.49 -44.32
N ASP A 968 -36.95 0.42 -43.63
CA ASP A 968 -37.77 -0.78 -43.44
C ASP A 968 -38.19 -0.91 -41.97
N SER A 969 -39.44 -1.28 -41.75
CA SER A 969 -40.10 -1.25 -40.44
C SER A 969 -39.89 -2.56 -39.67
N LYS A 970 -38.68 -2.80 -39.16
CA LYS A 970 -38.44 -3.89 -38.21
C LYS A 970 -37.86 -3.34 -36.89
N PRO A 971 -38.44 -3.69 -35.73
CA PRO A 971 -37.82 -3.39 -34.45
C PRO A 971 -36.50 -4.16 -34.35
N VAL A 972 -35.41 -3.45 -34.09
CA VAL A 972 -34.14 -4.03 -33.67
C VAL A 972 -33.97 -3.64 -32.22
N GLU A 973 -33.79 -4.65 -31.36
CA GLU A 973 -33.47 -4.43 -29.95
C GLU A 973 -32.01 -3.98 -29.89
N TYR A 974 -31.80 -2.67 -29.77
CA TYR A 974 -30.45 -2.11 -29.69
C TYR A 974 -29.82 -2.34 -28.31
N PHE A 975 -30.60 -2.76 -27.29
CA PHE A 975 -30.24 -2.70 -25.87
C PHE A 975 -30.24 -4.09 -25.17
N PRO A 976 -29.09 -4.80 -25.02
CA PRO A 976 -28.94 -5.95 -24.13
C PRO A 976 -29.36 -5.71 -22.65
N GLU A 977 -29.65 -6.77 -21.90
CA GLU A 977 -30.24 -6.75 -20.54
C GLU A 977 -29.47 -5.97 -19.43
N ASN A 978 -28.29 -5.39 -19.71
CA ASN A 978 -27.33 -4.95 -18.67
C ASN A 978 -27.03 -3.43 -18.64
N TRP A 979 -27.93 -2.59 -19.12
CA TRP A 979 -27.58 -1.20 -19.45
C TRP A 979 -27.94 -0.24 -18.31
N GLY A 980 -26.96 0.57 -17.89
CA GLY A 980 -27.03 1.31 -16.64
C GLY A 980 -27.82 2.62 -16.64
N ARG A 981 -27.93 3.34 -17.77
CA ARG A 981 -28.72 4.61 -17.85
C ARG A 981 -28.79 5.15 -19.28
N ILE A 982 -29.94 5.72 -19.67
CA ILE A 982 -30.03 6.62 -20.84
C ILE A 982 -30.66 7.93 -20.39
N VAL A 983 -29.99 9.04 -20.71
CA VAL A 983 -30.49 10.39 -20.45
C VAL A 983 -30.67 11.06 -21.81
N ILE A 984 -31.91 11.43 -22.14
CA ILE A 984 -32.21 12.18 -23.36
C ILE A 984 -32.65 13.58 -22.95
N THR A 985 -31.98 14.57 -23.51
CA THR A 985 -32.32 15.99 -23.38
C THR A 985 -32.69 16.52 -24.75
N ASP A 986 -33.89 17.07 -24.88
CA ASP A 986 -34.33 17.65 -26.14
C ASP A 986 -33.70 19.03 -26.41
N ALA A 987 -33.94 19.57 -27.61
CA ALA A 987 -33.43 20.89 -28.01
C ALA A 987 -34.01 22.07 -27.19
N ALA A 988 -35.02 21.82 -26.34
CA ALA A 988 -35.56 22.80 -25.39
C ALA A 988 -34.96 22.67 -23.98
N GLY A 989 -34.05 21.71 -23.76
CA GLY A 989 -33.38 21.49 -22.47
C GLY A 989 -34.18 20.64 -21.48
N VAL A 990 -35.23 19.95 -21.92
CA VAL A 990 -36.04 19.07 -21.06
C VAL A 990 -35.40 17.68 -21.04
N THR A 991 -35.06 17.22 -19.84
CA THR A 991 -34.45 15.89 -19.62
C THR A 991 -35.50 14.90 -19.16
N THR A 992 -35.51 13.71 -19.78
CA THR A 992 -36.33 12.57 -19.33
C THR A 992 -35.43 11.40 -18.98
N ASP A 993 -35.60 10.87 -17.76
CA ASP A 993 -34.91 9.69 -17.26
C ASP A 993 -35.73 8.43 -17.57
N ILE A 994 -35.07 7.41 -18.11
CA ILE A 994 -35.65 6.08 -18.32
C ILE A 994 -34.81 5.09 -17.51
N ASP A 995 -35.31 4.70 -16.33
CA ASP A 995 -34.72 3.65 -15.51
C ASP A 995 -35.23 2.26 -15.93
N GLY A 996 -34.37 1.25 -15.76
CA GLY A 996 -34.41 -0.08 -16.39
C GLY A 996 -35.55 -1.02 -16.02
N ASP A 997 -36.82 -0.62 -16.17
CA ASP A 997 -37.97 -1.54 -16.09
C ASP A 997 -39.11 -1.18 -17.06
N VAL A 998 -38.79 -0.80 -18.29
CA VAL A 998 -39.79 -0.46 -19.33
C VAL A 998 -39.69 -1.43 -20.50
N ARG A 999 -40.61 -2.42 -20.54
CA ARG A 999 -40.70 -3.48 -21.57
C ARG A 999 -41.30 -3.06 -22.92
N SER A 1000 -41.39 -1.76 -23.23
CA SER A 1000 -41.60 -1.25 -24.60
C SER A 1000 -41.82 0.27 -24.58
N VAL A 1001 -41.27 0.96 -25.59
CA VAL A 1001 -41.68 2.32 -25.96
C VAL A 1001 -42.19 2.24 -27.40
N THR A 1002 -43.35 2.85 -27.66
CA THR A 1002 -44.01 2.87 -28.98
C THR A 1002 -43.60 4.09 -29.79
#